data_AF-A0A5C6FXY5-F1
#
_entry.id   AF-A0A5C6FXY5-F1
#
_cell.length_a   1.000
_cell.length_b   1.000
_cell.length_c   1.000
_cell.angle_alpha   90.00
_cell.angle_beta   90.00
_cell.angle_gamma   90.00
#
_symmetry.space_group_name_H-M   'P 1'
#
loop_
_entity.id
_entity.type
_entity.pdbx_description
1 polymer ?
#
loop_
_entity_poly.entity_id
_entity_poly.type
_entity_poly.pdbx_seq_one_letter_code
_entity_poly.pdbx_strand_id
1 'polypeptide(L)'
;MFTAPTSTSPSAADTDPKSASDVRLIGRFGVLALLVVAIGCGGPETPPPLATEMDATDDLASSEAPMLVDVDPEDHATVHLRQTPRVERDASSLPGDLQPGESASRAIASSDSGPAVANNFDLSPPELGLDDAKSNSTDLAQPAVSLSAPESEMVISSPSDQLGLDTLDSAVPDPAVLASDDDSEASVQDNAITASITPESSRPAAEISLAAADVPTGKDSGNDDATDNDPQPNALRSTPSSGTPENRLREPADQTLGQPIDYRSWPQPALTLVFTGQQHGYIEPCGCTGLDRQKGGVARRYTFFDQLKSAGWTLAPIDTGNLIRRFSSQGEIKYHRSVEALRAMNYQAVGFGPDDVRLGVSDLIQEAATESADDALYVSANVVLYDPSLMPSHKIIQRGGVSVGVTTVLDPEFVEGTVATDVTIQPAVESAKKAVAEIRKSNPDWVVVTFFGTEEAGQMLARRVDGIDLLCVSGGYGEPTFQPQTIDGSETQMIVTGDKAMYAGLVALYPDDSLRYARVPLSHEFADAPEMRQLMKAYQEQLRDLGLEGLGINPQPHPDGGRFVGSATCGECHTTAFEIWESTPHVHATDSIVSPPKERGDIARHFDPECISCHVTGWNPQKYYPYESGYLSLETTDHLTGNGCENCHGPGADHSAAEAGDLDVTQDRLEQLRREMQLPLEKAREKCMECHDLDNSPDFHDENAFEDVYWPEVEHYGVD
;
A
#
# COMPACT_ATOMS: atom_id res chain seq x y z
N MET A 1 57.66 -2.89 -20.97
CA MET A 1 57.87 -1.66 -21.77
C MET A 1 57.01 -0.56 -21.15
N PHE A 2 57.56 0.65 -20.99
CA PHE A 2 56.95 1.94 -20.59
C PHE A 2 55.77 1.92 -19.58
N THR A 3 55.89 2.25 -18.29
CA THR A 3 56.39 3.46 -17.55
C THR A 3 55.47 4.69 -17.57
N ALA A 4 55.14 5.18 -16.36
CA ALA A 4 54.40 6.41 -16.07
C ALA A 4 55.20 7.71 -16.37
N PRO A 5 54.64 8.90 -16.06
CA PRO A 5 55.25 9.68 -14.98
C PRO A 5 54.26 10.43 -14.05
N THR A 6 54.84 11.05 -13.01
CA THR A 6 54.18 11.69 -11.84
C THR A 6 54.59 13.15 -11.64
N SER A 7 53.78 13.91 -10.86
CA SER A 7 54.14 15.16 -10.15
C SER A 7 54.40 16.44 -11.02
N THR A 8 54.47 17.68 -10.51
CA THR A 8 54.68 18.22 -9.13
C THR A 8 54.08 19.65 -8.98
N SER A 9 53.88 20.13 -7.74
CA SER A 9 53.51 21.53 -7.40
C SER A 9 54.72 22.46 -7.13
N PRO A 10 54.49 23.78 -6.97
CA PRO A 10 54.95 24.53 -5.76
C PRO A 10 53.86 25.50 -5.23
N SER A 11 53.67 25.80 -3.93
CA SER A 11 54.55 26.35 -2.86
C SER A 11 55.04 27.80 -3.10
N ALA A 12 55.10 28.77 -2.17
CA ALA A 12 54.44 29.09 -0.88
C ALA A 12 54.94 30.50 -0.39
N ALA A 13 54.35 31.04 0.70
CA ALA A 13 54.93 31.96 1.73
C ALA A 13 54.43 33.44 1.88
N ASP A 14 53.99 33.73 3.12
CA ASP A 14 54.15 34.92 4.00
C ASP A 14 54.06 36.38 3.49
N THR A 15 53.17 37.19 4.11
CA THR A 15 53.53 38.15 5.19
C THR A 15 52.36 39.04 5.67
N ASP A 16 52.33 39.31 6.98
CA ASP A 16 51.50 40.29 7.75
C ASP A 16 52.36 41.58 8.01
N PRO A 17 51.98 42.68 8.73
CA PRO A 17 50.69 43.29 9.13
C PRO A 17 50.62 44.86 8.97
N LYS A 18 49.56 45.51 9.53
CA LYS A 18 49.48 46.90 10.12
C LYS A 18 48.80 48.11 9.40
N SER A 19 47.59 48.43 9.88
CA SER A 19 47.08 49.71 10.48
C SER A 19 47.15 51.12 9.82
N ALA A 20 46.04 51.88 10.01
CA ALA A 20 45.86 53.35 10.09
C ALA A 20 45.84 54.19 8.78
N SER A 21 45.06 55.27 8.60
CA SER A 21 43.97 55.92 9.40
C SER A 21 43.27 57.08 8.64
N ASP A 22 41.99 57.35 8.97
CA ASP A 22 41.23 58.63 8.92
C ASP A 22 41.12 59.54 7.65
N VAL A 23 39.87 59.82 7.22
CA VAL A 23 39.34 61.21 7.03
C VAL A 23 37.82 61.32 7.34
N ARG A 24 37.50 62.31 8.18
CA ARG A 24 36.25 63.08 8.51
C ARG A 24 35.19 63.30 7.39
N LEU A 25 33.94 63.79 7.61
CA LEU A 25 33.00 63.98 8.75
C LEU A 25 31.74 64.74 8.23
N ILE A 26 30.50 64.41 8.66
CA ILE A 26 29.23 65.22 8.78
C ILE A 26 28.06 64.19 8.92
N GLY A 27 27.05 64.26 9.81
CA GLY A 27 26.89 65.07 11.03
C GLY A 27 25.43 65.19 11.58
N ARG A 28 25.02 64.35 12.55
CA ARG A 28 23.94 64.53 13.58
C ARG A 28 22.46 64.67 13.09
N PHE A 29 21.36 64.36 13.81
CA PHE A 29 20.99 63.90 15.19
C PHE A 29 19.77 62.92 15.08
N GLY A 30 19.26 62.20 16.10
CA GLY A 30 19.78 61.92 17.45
C GLY A 30 18.76 61.77 18.62
N VAL A 31 18.15 60.58 18.81
CA VAL A 31 17.61 59.99 20.07
C VAL A 31 16.42 60.66 20.81
N LEU A 32 15.36 59.88 21.14
CA LEU A 32 14.77 59.87 22.51
C LEU A 32 13.91 58.61 22.80
N ALA A 33 13.91 58.17 24.07
CA ALA A 33 13.02 57.15 24.64
C ALA A 33 12.51 57.63 26.02
N LEU A 34 11.31 57.24 26.44
CA LEU A 34 10.84 57.18 27.85
C LEU A 34 9.41 56.53 27.90
N LEU A 35 8.75 56.44 29.06
CA LEU A 35 8.78 55.26 29.94
C LEU A 35 7.52 55.23 30.86
N VAL A 36 6.82 54.10 30.88
CA VAL A 36 5.95 53.53 31.96
C VAL A 36 5.03 54.46 32.79
N VAL A 37 3.73 54.12 32.81
CA VAL A 37 2.89 54.04 34.05
C VAL A 37 1.95 52.84 33.93
N ALA A 38 1.69 52.14 35.04
CA ALA A 38 0.74 51.01 35.15
C ALA A 38 -0.40 51.31 36.13
N ILE A 39 -1.53 50.61 35.98
CA ILE A 39 -2.71 50.33 36.86
C ILE A 39 -3.85 49.94 35.88
N GLY A 40 -4.68 48.91 36.06
CA GLY A 40 -4.84 47.91 37.11
C GLY A 40 -6.32 47.52 37.29
N CYS A 41 -6.61 46.23 37.56
CA CYS A 41 -7.91 45.60 37.89
C CYS A 41 -8.87 45.20 36.74
N GLY A 42 -9.28 43.92 36.72
CA GLY A 42 -10.51 43.45 36.05
C GLY A 42 -10.42 42.15 35.23
N GLY A 43 -10.48 40.99 35.91
CA GLY A 43 -11.08 39.76 35.35
C GLY A 43 -12.30 39.38 36.20
N PRO A 44 -12.95 38.21 36.00
CA PRO A 44 -12.71 37.15 35.03
C PRO A 44 -13.92 36.91 34.09
N GLU A 45 -13.83 35.97 33.14
CA GLU A 45 -14.83 34.90 32.94
C GLU A 45 -14.37 33.91 31.85
N THR A 46 -14.28 32.64 32.24
CA THR A 46 -14.07 31.47 31.35
C THR A 46 -15.42 30.80 31.08
N PRO A 47 -15.76 30.42 29.84
CA PRO A 47 -16.92 29.56 29.60
C PRO A 47 -16.66 28.15 30.17
N PRO A 48 -17.69 27.45 30.71
CA PRO A 48 -17.52 26.21 31.45
C PRO A 48 -17.42 24.97 30.55
N PRO A 49 -16.84 23.85 31.04
CA PRO A 49 -17.05 22.54 30.43
C PRO A 49 -18.49 22.07 30.69
N LEU A 50 -19.15 21.55 29.66
CA LEU A 50 -20.42 20.83 29.82
C LEU A 50 -20.12 19.36 30.14
N ALA A 51 -20.47 18.96 31.37
CA ALA A 51 -20.61 17.57 31.76
C ALA A 51 -21.86 17.43 32.63
N THR A 52 -22.81 16.62 32.19
CA THR A 52 -23.75 15.90 33.06
C THR A 52 -24.15 14.60 32.37
N GLU A 53 -24.05 13.52 33.12
CA GLU A 53 -24.44 12.17 32.74
C GLU A 53 -25.95 12.07 32.47
N MET A 54 -26.34 11.11 31.64
CA MET A 54 -27.62 10.43 31.82
C MET A 54 -27.39 8.94 31.95
N ASP A 55 -27.83 8.42 33.09
CA ASP A 55 -27.76 7.03 33.50
C ASP A 55 -28.74 6.16 32.66
N ALA A 56 -28.25 5.03 32.18
CA ALA A 56 -29.03 4.05 31.42
C ALA A 56 -28.45 2.64 31.63
N THR A 57 -28.55 2.13 32.85
CA THR A 57 -28.46 0.69 33.10
C THR A 57 -29.66 -0.04 32.48
N ASP A 58 -29.44 -0.90 31.50
CA ASP A 58 -30.08 -2.23 31.46
C ASP A 58 -29.39 -3.15 30.43
N ASP A 59 -29.50 -4.46 30.69
CA ASP A 59 -28.83 -5.55 29.97
C ASP A 59 -29.03 -5.53 28.44
N LEU A 60 -27.96 -5.87 27.70
CA LEU A 60 -28.06 -6.84 26.60
C LEU A 60 -26.72 -7.57 26.39
N ALA A 61 -26.81 -8.88 26.11
CA ALA A 61 -25.68 -9.79 26.18
C ALA A 61 -24.83 -9.83 24.91
N SER A 62 -23.57 -10.23 25.11
CA SER A 62 -22.57 -10.58 24.09
C SER A 62 -23.10 -11.45 22.94
N SER A 63 -22.85 -11.01 21.70
CA SER A 63 -22.82 -11.90 20.53
C SER A 63 -21.88 -11.36 19.45
N GLU A 64 -20.59 -11.30 19.74
CA GLU A 64 -19.57 -11.22 18.69
C GLU A 64 -19.34 -12.62 18.11
N ALA A 65 -19.65 -12.78 16.82
CA ALA A 65 -19.28 -13.93 16.03
C ALA A 65 -18.74 -13.40 14.69
N PRO A 66 -17.47 -13.64 14.33
CA PRO A 66 -16.94 -13.17 13.06
C PRO A 66 -17.60 -13.94 11.90
N MET A 67 -18.06 -13.22 10.88
CA MET A 67 -18.46 -13.84 9.62
C MET A 67 -17.21 -14.29 8.86
N LEU A 68 -16.91 -15.59 8.93
CA LEU A 68 -15.99 -16.23 8.02
C LEU A 68 -16.63 -16.26 6.62
N VAL A 69 -15.96 -15.65 5.65
CA VAL A 69 -16.28 -15.78 4.22
C VAL A 69 -15.32 -16.80 3.64
N ASP A 70 -15.75 -18.05 3.53
CA ASP A 70 -15.03 -19.06 2.76
C ASP A 70 -15.14 -18.73 1.27
N VAL A 71 -14.00 -18.50 0.61
CA VAL A 71 -13.91 -18.35 -0.85
C VAL A 71 -13.31 -19.63 -1.42
N ASP A 72 -14.14 -20.44 -2.06
CA ASP A 72 -13.73 -21.68 -2.74
C ASP A 72 -13.26 -21.35 -4.18
N PRO A 73 -11.98 -21.57 -4.54
CA PRO A 73 -11.40 -21.02 -5.77
C PRO A 73 -11.58 -21.92 -7.01
N GLU A 74 -12.72 -22.60 -7.19
CA GLU A 74 -12.96 -23.41 -8.40
C GLU A 74 -14.45 -23.75 -8.71
N ASP A 75 -15.27 -22.79 -9.21
CA ASP A 75 -16.29 -23.12 -10.23
C ASP A 75 -16.86 -21.91 -11.01
N HIS A 76 -17.35 -22.14 -12.23
CA HIS A 76 -18.03 -21.16 -13.07
C HIS A 76 -19.56 -21.38 -13.14
N ALA A 77 -20.30 -20.26 -13.15
CA ALA A 77 -21.64 -20.06 -13.70
C ALA A 77 -22.92 -20.42 -12.88
N THR A 78 -23.77 -19.40 -12.74
CA THR A 78 -25.24 -19.44 -12.57
C THR A 78 -25.82 -19.89 -11.22
N VAL A 79 -26.17 -18.91 -10.36
CA VAL A 79 -26.93 -19.16 -9.13
C VAL A 79 -28.45 -19.20 -9.39
N HIS A 80 -29.08 -20.36 -9.19
CA HIS A 80 -30.53 -20.47 -9.01
C HIS A 80 -30.91 -20.37 -7.53
N LEU A 81 -31.50 -19.24 -7.13
CA LEU A 81 -31.97 -19.03 -5.74
C LEU A 81 -33.13 -19.96 -5.39
N ARG A 82 -32.88 -20.94 -4.50
CA ARG A 82 -33.94 -21.69 -3.81
C ARG A 82 -34.42 -20.90 -2.59
N GLN A 83 -35.67 -20.46 -2.62
CA GLN A 83 -36.33 -19.82 -1.47
C GLN A 83 -36.55 -20.82 -0.32
N THR A 84 -36.25 -20.40 0.91
CA THR A 84 -36.70 -21.08 2.14
C THR A 84 -37.99 -20.43 2.68
N PRO A 85 -38.83 -21.15 3.44
CA PRO A 85 -40.21 -20.72 3.68
C PRO A 85 -40.33 -19.62 4.74
N ARG A 86 -41.05 -18.55 4.41
CA ARG A 86 -41.42 -17.47 5.34
C ARG A 86 -42.55 -17.94 6.27
N VAL A 87 -42.39 -17.75 7.57
CA VAL A 87 -43.45 -18.05 8.56
C VAL A 87 -44.58 -17.02 8.43
N GLU A 88 -45.80 -17.50 8.19
CA GLU A 88 -47.01 -16.70 8.13
C GLU A 88 -47.35 -16.08 9.51
N ARG A 89 -47.84 -14.84 9.50
CA ARG A 89 -48.64 -14.31 10.62
C ARG A 89 -49.98 -13.83 10.09
N ASP A 90 -51.02 -14.39 10.68
CA ASP A 90 -52.39 -14.34 10.22
C ASP A 90 -53.06 -12.97 10.50
N ALA A 91 -54.01 -12.57 9.65
CA ALA A 91 -54.66 -11.27 9.71
C ALA A 91 -56.16 -11.42 9.97
N SER A 92 -56.65 -10.94 11.12
CA SER A 92 -58.09 -10.88 11.39
C SER A 92 -58.51 -9.75 12.35
N SER A 93 -58.95 -8.62 11.78
CA SER A 93 -60.12 -7.82 12.27
C SER A 93 -60.43 -6.61 11.37
N LEU A 94 -61.52 -6.72 10.61
CA LEU A 94 -62.30 -5.60 10.05
C LEU A 94 -63.24 -5.05 11.16
N PRO A 95 -63.76 -3.80 11.13
CA PRO A 95 -64.46 -3.13 10.00
C PRO A 95 -64.04 -1.66 9.75
N GLY A 96 -64.54 -0.92 8.75
CA GLY A 96 -65.45 -1.20 7.63
C GLY A 96 -65.99 0.12 7.02
N ASP A 97 -66.28 0.11 5.72
CA ASP A 97 -67.00 1.11 4.89
C ASP A 97 -66.77 2.63 5.10
N LEU A 98 -66.27 3.31 4.05
CA LEU A 98 -67.12 4.15 3.17
C LEU A 98 -66.31 4.70 1.95
N GLN A 99 -67.01 4.92 0.83
CA GLN A 99 -66.44 5.35 -0.46
C GLN A 99 -66.87 6.81 -0.82
N PRO A 100 -66.50 7.40 -1.98
CA PRO A 100 -65.85 8.71 -2.01
C PRO A 100 -66.75 9.89 -2.45
N GLY A 101 -66.27 11.13 -2.27
CA GLY A 101 -66.92 12.31 -2.83
C GLY A 101 -66.18 13.65 -2.69
N GLU A 102 -65.97 14.30 -3.85
CA GLU A 102 -65.98 15.76 -4.10
C GLU A 102 -64.99 16.72 -3.40
N SER A 103 -64.05 17.21 -4.22
CA SER A 103 -63.72 18.63 -4.47
C SER A 103 -63.79 19.69 -3.36
N ALA A 104 -62.71 20.48 -3.25
CA ALA A 104 -62.75 21.91 -3.61
C ALA A 104 -61.37 22.59 -3.59
N SER A 105 -61.08 23.41 -4.60
CA SER A 105 -59.93 24.31 -4.63
C SER A 105 -60.18 25.55 -3.75
N ARG A 106 -59.17 26.03 -3.02
CA ARG A 106 -58.91 27.49 -2.91
C ARG A 106 -57.54 27.83 -2.33
N ALA A 107 -56.80 28.66 -3.07
CA ALA A 107 -55.63 29.38 -2.59
C ALA A 107 -56.03 30.65 -1.82
N ILE A 108 -55.20 31.07 -0.86
CA ILE A 108 -55.01 32.48 -0.47
C ILE A 108 -53.52 32.66 -0.11
N ALA A 109 -52.95 33.84 -0.39
CA ALA A 109 -51.51 34.09 -0.39
C ALA A 109 -51.04 35.14 0.65
N SER A 110 -49.70 35.30 0.70
CA SER A 110 -48.92 36.48 1.14
C SER A 110 -48.77 36.80 2.63
N SER A 111 -47.51 36.92 3.08
CA SER A 111 -46.90 38.25 3.37
C SER A 111 -45.36 38.17 3.57
N ASP A 112 -44.66 39.19 3.07
CA ASP A 112 -43.20 39.47 3.13
C ASP A 112 -42.52 39.40 4.51
N SER A 113 -41.23 39.04 4.55
CA SER A 113 -40.07 39.98 4.70
C SER A 113 -38.74 39.27 5.01
N GLY A 114 -37.63 39.76 4.45
CA GLY A 114 -36.28 39.13 4.48
C GLY A 114 -35.40 39.45 5.71
N PRO A 115 -34.05 39.39 5.65
CA PRO A 115 -33.20 39.61 4.47
C PRO A 115 -32.22 38.46 4.10
N ALA A 116 -31.72 38.49 2.86
CA ALA A 116 -30.59 37.68 2.41
C ALA A 116 -29.25 38.42 2.60
N VAL A 117 -28.17 37.67 2.84
CA VAL A 117 -26.78 38.18 2.82
C VAL A 117 -26.15 37.77 1.49
N ALA A 118 -25.65 38.74 0.73
CA ALA A 118 -24.98 38.49 -0.54
C ALA A 118 -23.47 38.33 -0.35
N ASN A 119 -22.89 37.32 -1.02
CA ASN A 119 -21.46 37.29 -1.34
C ASN A 119 -21.32 37.32 -2.86
N ASN A 120 -20.77 38.42 -3.38
CA ASN A 120 -20.40 38.52 -4.79
C ASN A 120 -19.05 37.81 -5.01
N PHE A 121 -18.99 36.89 -5.97
CA PHE A 121 -17.75 36.55 -6.66
C PHE A 121 -17.87 37.01 -8.12
N ASP A 122 -16.94 37.87 -8.53
CA ASP A 122 -16.83 38.42 -9.88
C ASP A 122 -16.02 37.45 -10.74
N LEU A 123 -16.68 36.78 -11.69
CA LEU A 123 -16.05 35.92 -12.69
C LEU A 123 -15.86 36.69 -14.00
N SER A 124 -14.97 37.69 -13.95
CA SER A 124 -14.45 38.38 -15.14
C SER A 124 -13.04 37.87 -15.43
N PRO A 125 -12.74 37.30 -16.62
CA PRO A 125 -11.40 36.81 -16.95
C PRO A 125 -10.40 37.97 -17.11
N PRO A 126 -9.11 37.78 -16.77
CA PRO A 126 -8.12 38.84 -16.89
C PRO A 126 -7.76 39.13 -18.36
N GLU A 127 -7.93 40.39 -18.79
CA GLU A 127 -7.43 40.86 -20.09
C GLU A 127 -5.89 40.79 -20.13
N LEU A 128 -5.34 39.92 -20.98
CA LEU A 128 -3.93 39.98 -21.38
C LEU A 128 -3.75 41.05 -22.45
N GLY A 129 -3.30 42.24 -22.03
CA GLY A 129 -2.85 43.28 -22.96
C GLY A 129 -1.59 42.85 -23.71
N LEU A 130 -1.67 42.73 -25.03
CA LEU A 130 -0.53 42.65 -25.94
C LEU A 130 -0.65 43.77 -26.99
N ASP A 131 0.42 44.54 -27.12
CA ASP A 131 0.46 45.78 -27.90
C ASP A 131 0.36 45.59 -29.43
N ASP A 132 -0.14 46.63 -30.10
CA ASP A 132 -0.24 46.77 -31.55
C ASP A 132 1.08 46.47 -32.30
N ALA A 133 1.04 45.52 -33.24
CA ALA A 133 2.04 45.39 -34.31
C ALA A 133 1.39 45.13 -35.68
N LYS A 134 0.74 46.17 -36.24
CA LYS A 134 0.28 46.16 -37.64
C LYS A 134 1.48 46.06 -38.59
N SER A 135 1.53 45.00 -39.41
CA SER A 135 2.21 45.05 -40.70
C SER A 135 1.44 44.23 -41.75
N ASN A 136 1.67 44.55 -43.02
CA ASN A 136 0.73 44.37 -44.10
C ASN A 136 1.43 43.74 -45.32
N SER A 137 0.92 42.63 -45.87
CA SER A 137 1.18 42.28 -47.28
C SER A 137 0.11 41.37 -47.87
N THR A 138 -0.44 41.83 -48.98
CA THR A 138 -1.34 41.17 -49.93
C THR A 138 -0.68 40.06 -50.75
N ASP A 139 -1.51 39.14 -51.27
CA ASP A 139 -1.42 38.40 -52.54
C ASP A 139 -0.05 37.95 -53.09
N LEU A 140 0.02 36.67 -53.52
CA LEU A 140 0.26 36.33 -54.94
C LEU A 140 -0.13 34.87 -55.27
N ALA A 141 -0.43 34.62 -56.54
CA ALA A 141 -1.08 33.40 -57.03
C ALA A 141 -0.15 32.17 -57.22
N GLN A 142 -0.76 30.99 -57.34
CA GLN A 142 -0.11 29.73 -57.72
C GLN A 142 0.50 29.77 -59.15
N PRO A 143 1.35 28.80 -59.51
CA PRO A 143 0.80 27.61 -60.17
C PRO A 143 1.42 26.26 -59.75
N ALA A 144 0.65 25.19 -59.91
CA ALA A 144 1.16 23.82 -59.83
C ALA A 144 2.02 23.45 -61.05
N VAL A 145 3.09 22.67 -60.83
CA VAL A 145 3.83 21.95 -61.89
C VAL A 145 4.15 20.54 -61.41
N SER A 146 3.87 19.55 -62.25
CA SER A 146 4.07 18.12 -62.00
C SER A 146 5.20 17.56 -62.85
N LEU A 147 6.10 16.77 -62.24
CA LEU A 147 6.97 15.73 -62.82
C LEU A 147 7.28 14.73 -61.66
N SER A 148 6.79 13.49 -61.60
CA SER A 148 7.21 12.28 -62.35
C SER A 148 8.74 12.03 -62.28
N ALA A 149 9.30 10.87 -61.92
CA ALA A 149 8.85 9.50 -61.56
C ALA A 149 10.09 8.78 -60.90
N PRO A 150 10.20 7.44 -60.65
CA PRO A 150 9.25 6.37 -60.97
C PRO A 150 9.00 5.30 -59.87
N GLU A 151 7.88 4.59 -60.03
CA GLU A 151 7.72 3.22 -59.55
C GLU A 151 8.45 2.24 -60.47
N SER A 152 8.88 1.10 -59.94
CA SER A 152 9.21 -0.07 -60.77
C SER A 152 8.84 -1.35 -60.03
N GLU A 153 7.71 -1.94 -60.39
CA GLU A 153 7.45 -3.36 -60.16
C GLU A 153 8.55 -4.20 -60.82
N MET A 154 8.96 -5.30 -60.19
CA MET A 154 9.13 -6.53 -60.96
C MET A 154 8.92 -7.77 -60.10
N VAL A 155 8.43 -8.81 -60.75
CA VAL A 155 7.79 -9.98 -60.13
C VAL A 155 8.66 -11.22 -60.35
N ILE A 156 8.29 -12.30 -59.65
CA ILE A 156 8.54 -13.73 -59.90
C ILE A 156 9.91 -14.33 -59.51
N SER A 157 9.78 -15.48 -58.83
CA SER A 157 10.49 -16.76 -59.03
C SER A 157 11.52 -17.20 -57.98
N SER A 158 11.16 -18.28 -57.28
CA SER A 158 12.09 -19.23 -56.67
C SER A 158 12.91 -19.93 -57.76
N PRO A 159 14.12 -20.39 -57.41
CA PRO A 159 14.41 -21.80 -57.68
C PRO A 159 15.20 -22.51 -56.56
N SER A 160 14.93 -23.80 -56.42
CA SER A 160 15.80 -24.75 -55.71
C SER A 160 16.89 -25.31 -56.64
N ASP A 161 17.81 -26.06 -56.02
CA ASP A 161 18.57 -27.21 -56.57
C ASP A 161 20.07 -27.03 -56.84
N GLN A 162 20.86 -27.61 -55.92
CA GLN A 162 21.76 -28.74 -56.22
C GLN A 162 21.79 -29.67 -54.99
N LEU A 163 21.87 -31.00 -55.05
CA LEU A 163 21.57 -32.06 -56.02
C LEU A 163 22.06 -33.35 -55.32
N GLY A 164 21.21 -34.38 -55.22
CA GLY A 164 21.59 -35.66 -54.60
C GLY A 164 20.51 -36.72 -54.82
N LEU A 165 20.59 -37.42 -55.96
CA LEU A 165 19.72 -38.56 -56.29
C LEU A 165 19.94 -39.71 -55.27
N ASP A 166 18.94 -40.54 -54.93
CA ASP A 166 18.40 -41.56 -55.82
C ASP A 166 17.03 -42.16 -55.38
N THR A 167 16.11 -42.23 -56.35
CA THR A 167 15.14 -43.31 -56.64
C THR A 167 14.02 -43.78 -55.67
N LEU A 168 12.78 -43.64 -56.20
CA LEU A 168 11.70 -44.65 -56.32
C LEU A 168 10.64 -44.88 -55.20
N ASP A 169 9.45 -44.32 -55.49
CA ASP A 169 8.20 -45.05 -55.79
C ASP A 169 7.16 -45.37 -54.67
N SER A 170 5.90 -45.18 -55.08
CA SER A 170 4.63 -45.78 -54.61
C SER A 170 3.90 -45.26 -53.37
N ALA A 171 2.56 -45.33 -53.47
CA ALA A 171 1.58 -44.83 -52.52
C ALA A 171 0.78 -45.98 -51.85
N VAL A 172 0.23 -45.71 -50.65
CA VAL A 172 -1.12 -46.07 -50.11
C VAL A 172 -1.79 -47.37 -50.64
N PRO A 173 -2.32 -48.33 -49.81
CA PRO A 173 -3.05 -48.15 -48.52
C PRO A 173 -2.83 -49.23 -47.41
N ASP A 174 -3.65 -49.15 -46.34
CA ASP A 174 -4.13 -50.20 -45.40
C ASP A 174 -4.23 -51.64 -45.98
N PRO A 175 -4.07 -52.74 -45.18
CA PRO A 175 -5.14 -53.17 -44.25
C PRO A 175 -4.77 -54.07 -43.02
N ALA A 176 -5.77 -54.40 -42.21
CA ALA A 176 -5.75 -55.42 -41.14
C ALA A 176 -6.26 -56.81 -41.60
N VAL A 177 -5.81 -57.92 -40.96
CA VAL A 177 -6.34 -59.30 -41.14
C VAL A 177 -6.18 -60.19 -39.87
N LEU A 178 -7.33 -60.60 -39.28
CA LEU A 178 -7.78 -61.93 -38.75
C LEU A 178 -6.79 -62.88 -37.99
N ALA A 179 -7.18 -63.76 -37.05
CA ALA A 179 -8.47 -64.32 -36.56
C ALA A 179 -8.33 -64.66 -35.02
N SER A 180 -9.15 -65.47 -34.30
CA SER A 180 -10.31 -66.35 -34.56
C SER A 180 -11.16 -66.57 -33.27
N ASP A 181 -12.24 -67.35 -33.37
CA ASP A 181 -13.23 -67.67 -32.31
C ASP A 181 -12.78 -68.80 -31.32
N ASP A 182 -13.26 -68.81 -30.06
CA ASP A 182 -14.38 -69.67 -29.59
C ASP A 182 -14.79 -69.49 -28.09
N ASP A 183 -16.07 -69.77 -27.81
CA ASP A 183 -16.78 -70.17 -26.57
C ASP A 183 -16.76 -69.43 -25.18
N SER A 184 -18.01 -69.20 -24.72
CA SER A 184 -18.57 -69.33 -23.35
C SER A 184 -18.77 -68.11 -22.42
N GLU A 185 -19.89 -68.18 -21.67
CA GLU A 185 -20.57 -67.06 -20.99
C GLU A 185 -20.09 -66.76 -19.56
N ALA A 186 -19.96 -65.48 -19.21
CA ALA A 186 -20.22 -64.98 -17.85
C ALA A 186 -20.56 -63.46 -17.89
N SER A 187 -21.76 -63.10 -17.43
CA SER A 187 -22.21 -61.70 -17.33
C SER A 187 -21.53 -60.97 -16.18
N VAL A 188 -20.99 -59.77 -16.45
CA VAL A 188 -20.60 -58.79 -15.42
C VAL A 188 -21.46 -57.54 -15.62
N GLN A 189 -22.14 -57.09 -14.57
CA GLN A 189 -22.87 -55.82 -14.53
C GLN A 189 -22.15 -54.83 -13.63
N ASP A 190 -22.22 -53.55 -14.00
CA ASP A 190 -21.81 -52.42 -13.18
C ASP A 190 -22.58 -52.34 -11.86
N ASN A 191 -21.94 -51.81 -10.81
CA ASN A 191 -22.29 -50.47 -10.30
C ASN A 191 -21.40 -50.04 -9.12
N ALA A 192 -21.17 -48.72 -9.03
CA ALA A 192 -20.60 -48.06 -7.87
C ALA A 192 -21.65 -47.90 -6.75
N ILE A 193 -21.23 -47.97 -5.48
CA ILE A 193 -22.00 -47.42 -4.34
C ILE A 193 -21.04 -46.79 -3.31
N THR A 194 -21.45 -45.64 -2.78
CA THR A 194 -20.86 -44.85 -1.69
C THR A 194 -21.03 -45.48 -0.30
N ALA A 195 -20.26 -45.03 0.70
CA ALA A 195 -20.57 -45.33 2.11
C ALA A 195 -20.12 -44.21 3.07
N SER A 196 -21.08 -43.57 3.73
CA SER A 196 -20.90 -42.64 4.85
C SER A 196 -20.78 -43.40 6.18
N ILE A 197 -20.15 -42.81 7.22
CA ILE A 197 -20.09 -43.40 8.57
C ILE A 197 -20.32 -42.35 9.67
N THR A 198 -21.33 -42.60 10.50
CA THR A 198 -21.46 -42.21 11.94
C THR A 198 -22.43 -43.21 12.61
N PRO A 199 -22.68 -43.20 13.93
CA PRO A 199 -21.76 -43.54 15.03
C PRO A 199 -22.36 -44.61 16.00
N GLU A 200 -21.61 -45.10 17.01
CA GLU A 200 -22.07 -45.28 18.43
C GLU A 200 -21.14 -46.11 19.37
N SER A 201 -21.04 -45.65 20.64
CA SER A 201 -21.03 -46.40 21.93
C SER A 201 -20.11 -47.65 22.13
N SER A 202 -19.19 -47.70 23.12
CA SER A 202 -19.54 -47.88 24.56
C SER A 202 -18.31 -48.01 25.51
N ARG A 203 -18.61 -47.91 26.83
CA ARG A 203 -17.78 -47.86 28.09
C ARG A 203 -16.92 -49.11 28.42
N PRO A 204 -15.97 -49.13 29.42
CA PRO A 204 -16.12 -48.59 30.79
C PRO A 204 -14.86 -47.99 31.51
N ALA A 205 -15.02 -47.70 32.81
CA ALA A 205 -14.17 -46.84 33.65
C ALA A 205 -13.37 -47.58 34.73
N ALA A 206 -12.38 -46.89 35.33
CA ALA A 206 -11.83 -47.20 36.65
C ALA A 206 -11.27 -45.96 37.40
N GLU A 207 -11.90 -45.69 38.54
CA GLU A 207 -11.39 -45.08 39.79
C GLU A 207 -9.96 -45.55 40.21
N ILE A 208 -9.19 -44.98 41.16
CA ILE A 208 -9.47 -44.16 42.38
C ILE A 208 -8.14 -43.50 42.89
N SER A 209 -8.23 -42.34 43.57
CA SER A 209 -7.66 -42.08 44.93
C SER A 209 -7.08 -40.67 45.15
N LEU A 210 -7.50 -40.06 46.27
CA LEU A 210 -6.85 -38.91 46.91
C LEU A 210 -5.62 -39.36 47.72
N ALA A 211 -4.69 -38.43 47.97
CA ALA A 211 -3.99 -38.29 49.25
C ALA A 211 -3.54 -36.83 49.44
N ALA A 212 -3.71 -36.29 50.66
CA ALA A 212 -3.25 -34.97 51.08
C ALA A 212 -2.08 -35.09 52.08
N ALA A 213 -1.70 -33.97 52.73
CA ALA A 213 -0.60 -33.76 53.69
C ALA A 213 0.75 -33.33 53.03
N ASP A 214 1.52 -32.40 53.60
CA ASP A 214 1.25 -31.52 54.75
C ASP A 214 2.11 -30.23 54.67
N VAL A 215 1.61 -29.14 55.26
CA VAL A 215 2.40 -27.93 55.55
C VAL A 215 2.76 -27.93 57.03
N PRO A 216 4.03 -27.66 57.38
CA PRO A 216 4.28 -26.94 58.62
C PRO A 216 5.36 -25.86 58.49
N THR A 217 5.06 -24.64 58.94
CA THR A 217 5.96 -23.85 59.79
C THR A 217 5.15 -22.75 60.48
N GLY A 218 5.37 -22.58 61.79
CA GLY A 218 4.65 -21.62 62.62
C GLY A 218 5.45 -20.35 62.91
N LYS A 219 4.75 -19.33 63.42
CA LYS A 219 5.28 -18.13 64.08
C LYS A 219 6.22 -18.52 65.24
N ASP A 220 7.20 -17.71 65.65
CA ASP A 220 7.06 -16.45 66.41
C ASP A 220 8.44 -15.74 66.49
N SER A 221 8.56 -14.44 66.22
CA SER A 221 8.54 -13.28 67.17
C SER A 221 9.92 -12.86 67.73
N GLY A 222 10.16 -11.53 67.81
CA GLY A 222 11.37 -10.92 68.39
C GLY A 222 11.78 -9.58 67.77
N ASN A 223 11.55 -8.48 68.48
CA ASN A 223 12.10 -7.13 68.19
C ASN A 223 13.58 -7.04 68.59
N ASP A 224 14.32 -6.05 68.06
CA ASP A 224 14.82 -4.90 68.87
C ASP A 224 15.56 -3.84 68.01
N ASP A 225 15.46 -2.57 68.43
CA ASP A 225 16.11 -1.39 67.84
C ASP A 225 17.63 -1.31 68.09
N ALA A 226 18.40 -0.75 67.14
CA ALA A 226 19.57 0.10 67.44
C ALA A 226 20.13 0.89 66.23
N THR A 227 19.83 2.19 66.25
CA THR A 227 20.49 3.38 65.69
C THR A 227 21.99 3.35 65.26
N ASP A 228 22.24 4.13 64.20
CA ASP A 228 23.37 5.08 63.96
C ASP A 228 24.76 4.65 63.42
N ASN A 229 25.07 5.25 62.25
CA ASN A 229 26.30 5.95 61.86
C ASN A 229 27.70 5.34 62.05
N ASP A 230 28.36 5.02 60.93
CA ASP A 230 29.64 5.65 60.55
C ASP A 230 29.86 5.57 59.00
N PRO A 231 30.68 6.44 58.37
CA PRO A 231 30.70 6.61 56.91
C PRO A 231 31.64 5.65 56.17
N GLN A 232 31.33 5.40 54.89
CA GLN A 232 32.25 4.73 53.96
C GLN A 232 33.55 5.53 53.77
N PRO A 233 34.68 4.83 53.54
CA PRO A 233 35.18 4.81 52.16
C PRO A 233 35.82 3.48 51.75
N ASN A 234 35.42 2.89 50.61
CA ASN A 234 36.32 2.01 49.83
C ASN A 234 35.80 1.64 48.43
N ALA A 235 36.65 0.92 47.69
CA ALA A 235 36.49 0.35 46.34
C ALA A 235 36.72 1.37 45.19
N LEU A 236 37.81 1.33 44.41
CA LEU A 236 38.53 0.20 43.79
C LEU A 236 37.62 -0.71 42.96
N ARG A 237 37.46 -0.30 41.69
CA ARG A 237 37.33 -1.12 40.47
C ARG A 237 37.16 -2.64 40.68
N SER A 238 35.94 -3.12 40.50
CA SER A 238 35.60 -4.53 40.33
C SER A 238 35.10 -4.83 38.92
N THR A 239 35.19 -6.09 38.52
CA THR A 239 34.93 -6.64 37.17
C THR A 239 33.46 -6.56 36.74
N PRO A 240 33.16 -6.59 35.43
CA PRO A 240 31.78 -6.74 34.95
C PRO A 240 31.23 -8.10 35.40
N SER A 241 30.05 -8.07 36.02
CA SER A 241 29.28 -9.28 36.33
C SER A 241 28.41 -9.62 35.13
N SER A 242 28.42 -10.87 34.71
CA SER A 242 27.41 -11.41 33.78
C SER A 242 26.02 -11.31 34.44
N GLY A 243 25.17 -10.42 33.95
CA GLY A 243 23.77 -10.33 34.37
C GLY A 243 22.95 -11.48 33.78
N THR A 244 22.03 -12.04 34.57
CA THR A 244 20.96 -12.90 34.07
C THR A 244 19.89 -12.08 33.34
N PRO A 245 19.14 -12.66 32.37
CA PRO A 245 18.18 -11.91 31.54
C PRO A 245 17.08 -11.18 32.33
N GLU A 246 16.70 -11.69 33.51
CA GLU A 246 15.61 -11.19 34.35
C GLU A 246 15.72 -9.70 34.74
N ASN A 247 16.91 -9.09 34.69
CA ASN A 247 17.13 -7.72 35.15
C ASN A 247 17.09 -6.65 34.03
N ARG A 248 16.85 -7.02 32.77
CA ARG A 248 16.62 -6.07 31.65
C ARG A 248 15.23 -5.41 31.68
N LEU A 249 14.30 -5.97 32.46
CA LEU A 249 12.87 -5.72 32.33
C LEU A 249 12.28 -5.10 33.61
N ARG A 250 12.55 -3.81 33.86
CA ARG A 250 11.70 -2.95 34.73
C ARG A 250 12.06 -1.45 34.68
N GLU A 251 11.50 -0.74 33.72
CA GLU A 251 10.53 0.25 34.15
C GLU A 251 9.16 -0.45 34.16
N PRO A 252 8.25 -0.12 35.11
CA PRO A 252 6.88 -0.61 35.00
C PRO A 252 6.31 -0.12 33.66
N ALA A 253 5.51 -0.96 32.99
CA ALA A 253 4.68 -0.48 31.89
C ALA A 253 3.86 0.71 32.44
N ASP A 254 4.18 1.91 31.99
CA ASP A 254 3.49 3.11 32.44
C ASP A 254 2.01 3.01 32.09
N GLN A 255 1.16 3.75 32.80
CA GLN A 255 -0.29 3.58 32.81
C GLN A 255 -0.99 4.02 31.50
N THR A 256 -0.24 4.10 30.40
CA THR A 256 -0.61 4.47 29.04
C THR A 256 -0.88 3.26 28.15
N LEU A 257 -1.40 2.16 28.71
CA LEU A 257 -1.89 1.01 27.92
C LEU A 257 -2.92 1.50 26.90
N GLY A 258 -2.60 1.38 25.61
CA GLY A 258 -3.46 1.83 24.51
C GLY A 258 -3.31 3.31 24.08
N GLN A 259 -2.24 4.01 24.47
CA GLN A 259 -1.96 5.39 24.02
C GLN A 259 -0.62 5.50 23.27
N PRO A 260 -0.47 6.46 22.32
CA PRO A 260 0.80 6.73 21.66
C PRO A 260 1.89 7.15 22.64
N ILE A 261 3.10 6.59 22.50
CA ILE A 261 4.27 6.95 23.32
C ILE A 261 5.04 8.09 22.64
N ASP A 262 5.25 9.20 23.35
CA ASP A 262 6.06 10.31 22.83
C ASP A 262 7.56 10.03 22.94
N TYR A 263 8.12 9.41 21.88
CA TYR A 263 9.55 9.10 21.76
C TYR A 263 10.46 10.32 21.87
N ARG A 264 9.96 11.54 21.62
CA ARG A 264 10.76 12.79 21.72
C ARG A 264 11.11 13.16 23.16
N SER A 265 10.41 12.56 24.13
CA SER A 265 10.69 12.72 25.57
C SER A 265 11.79 11.80 26.10
N TRP A 266 12.24 10.83 25.31
CA TRP A 266 13.19 9.82 25.76
C TRP A 266 14.60 10.40 25.96
N PRO A 267 15.40 9.87 26.92
CA PRO A 267 16.83 10.10 26.92
C PRO A 267 17.45 9.59 25.61
N GLN A 268 18.57 10.17 25.18
CA GLN A 268 19.22 9.78 23.94
C GLN A 268 19.66 8.30 24.00
N PRO A 269 19.18 7.43 23.09
CA PRO A 269 19.54 6.02 23.08
C PRO A 269 20.97 5.81 22.56
N ALA A 270 21.57 4.68 22.94
CA ALA A 270 22.86 4.27 22.39
C ALA A 270 22.70 3.86 20.92
N LEU A 271 21.66 3.08 20.62
CA LEU A 271 21.29 2.66 19.27
C LEU A 271 19.76 2.62 19.14
N THR A 272 19.23 3.07 18.00
CA THR A 272 17.82 2.90 17.65
C THR A 272 17.71 2.00 16.43
N LEU A 273 17.08 0.84 16.60
CA LEU A 273 16.60 0.06 15.47
C LEU A 273 15.31 0.70 14.95
N VAL A 274 15.18 0.81 13.64
CA VAL A 274 13.99 1.39 13.00
C VAL A 274 13.42 0.39 12.03
N PHE A 275 12.29 -0.21 12.40
CA PHE A 275 11.64 -1.26 11.61
C PHE A 275 10.61 -0.67 10.66
N THR A 276 10.67 -1.10 9.40
CA THR A 276 9.62 -0.93 8.39
C THR A 276 9.42 -2.26 7.65
N GLY A 277 8.38 -2.36 6.84
CA GLY A 277 8.08 -3.57 6.07
C GLY A 277 6.78 -3.42 5.31
N GLN A 278 6.46 -4.43 4.50
CA GLN A 278 5.23 -4.50 3.71
C GLN A 278 5.04 -3.25 2.83
N GLN A 279 6.10 -2.76 2.18
CA GLN A 279 5.99 -1.52 1.40
C GLN A 279 5.09 -1.68 0.16
N HIS A 280 4.88 -2.90 -0.37
CA HIS A 280 3.86 -3.21 -1.40
C HIS A 280 3.85 -2.29 -2.64
N GLY A 281 4.98 -1.66 -2.99
CA GLY A 281 5.09 -0.70 -4.09
C GLY A 281 4.61 0.74 -3.78
N TYR A 282 4.24 1.04 -2.53
CA TYR A 282 3.92 2.40 -2.05
C TYR A 282 5.21 3.18 -1.76
N ILE A 283 5.85 3.66 -2.84
CA ILE A 283 7.04 4.52 -2.73
C ILE A 283 6.64 5.95 -2.36
N GLU A 284 5.48 6.41 -2.83
CA GLU A 284 4.73 7.54 -2.25
C GLU A 284 3.86 7.05 -1.07
N PRO A 285 3.42 7.93 -0.15
CA PRO A 285 2.45 7.58 0.88
C PRO A 285 1.21 6.88 0.33
N CYS A 286 0.67 5.97 1.12
CA CYS A 286 -0.49 5.19 0.75
C CYS A 286 -1.74 6.06 0.65
N GLY A 287 -2.49 5.83 -0.43
CA GLY A 287 -3.83 6.30 -0.66
C GLY A 287 -3.94 7.56 -1.53
N CYS A 288 -5.07 7.68 -2.24
CA CYS A 288 -5.37 8.82 -3.11
C CYS A 288 -6.20 9.92 -2.41
N THR A 289 -6.32 9.83 -1.09
CA THR A 289 -6.88 10.90 -0.24
C THR A 289 -5.96 12.12 -0.19
N GLY A 290 -6.45 13.24 0.35
CA GLY A 290 -5.64 14.43 0.59
C GLY A 290 -4.35 14.12 1.35
N LEU A 291 -3.25 14.81 1.01
CA LEU A 291 -1.91 14.56 1.58
C LEU A 291 -1.89 14.60 3.13
N ASP A 292 -2.79 15.35 3.74
CA ASP A 292 -3.02 15.44 5.19
C ASP A 292 -3.49 14.11 5.82
N ARG A 293 -4.12 13.22 5.03
CA ARG A 293 -4.68 11.94 5.49
C ARG A 293 -3.82 10.73 5.11
N GLN A 294 -3.03 10.82 4.04
CA GLN A 294 -2.08 9.79 3.63
C GLN A 294 -1.03 9.51 4.71
N LYS A 295 -0.50 8.27 4.77
CA LYS A 295 0.62 7.84 5.62
C LYS A 295 1.65 7.05 4.82
N GLY A 296 2.91 7.02 5.29
CA GLY A 296 3.96 6.19 4.69
C GLY A 296 4.82 6.93 3.66
N GLY A 297 5.27 6.21 2.63
CA GLY A 297 6.11 6.72 1.55
C GLY A 297 7.57 6.99 1.95
N VAL A 298 8.49 6.78 1.01
CA VAL A 298 9.93 6.91 1.29
C VAL A 298 10.35 8.36 1.53
N ALA A 299 9.65 9.34 0.97
CA ALA A 299 9.96 10.75 1.14
C ALA A 299 9.78 11.25 2.58
N ARG A 300 8.67 10.85 3.23
CA ARG A 300 8.42 11.16 4.64
C ARG A 300 9.32 10.34 5.56
N ARG A 301 9.54 9.06 5.22
CA ARG A 301 10.45 8.16 5.94
C ARG A 301 11.88 8.72 5.99
N TYR A 302 12.38 9.24 4.87
CA TYR A 302 13.69 9.88 4.78
C TYR A 302 13.77 11.11 5.70
N THR A 303 12.80 12.02 5.62
CA THR A 303 12.72 13.20 6.49
C THR A 303 12.68 12.83 7.98
N PHE A 304 11.88 11.82 8.35
CA PHE A 304 11.84 11.31 9.72
C PHE A 304 13.19 10.78 10.18
N PHE A 305 13.89 10.00 9.34
CA PHE A 305 15.23 9.49 9.67
C PHE A 305 16.26 10.61 9.79
N ASP A 306 16.19 11.64 8.96
CA ASP A 306 17.07 12.81 9.04
C ASP A 306 16.81 13.67 10.28
N GLN A 307 15.54 13.83 10.69
CA GLN A 307 15.19 14.49 11.95
C GLN A 307 15.76 13.74 13.16
N LEU A 308 15.68 12.41 13.21
CA LEU A 308 16.28 11.60 14.27
C LEU A 308 17.82 11.72 14.27
N LYS A 309 18.46 11.61 13.10
CA LYS A 309 19.92 11.80 12.95
C LYS A 309 20.35 13.20 13.40
N SER A 310 19.58 14.24 13.05
CA SER A 310 19.80 15.63 13.46
C SER A 310 19.59 15.87 14.95
N ALA A 311 18.71 15.10 15.59
CA ALA A 311 18.58 15.03 17.06
C ALA A 311 19.73 14.23 17.73
N GLY A 312 20.71 13.76 16.96
CA GLY A 312 21.88 13.01 17.45
C GLY A 312 21.65 11.51 17.64
N TRP A 313 20.53 10.94 17.17
CA TRP A 313 20.22 9.53 17.37
C TRP A 313 21.06 8.66 16.42
N THR A 314 21.66 7.60 16.96
CA THR A 314 22.37 6.60 16.15
C THR A 314 21.36 5.58 15.64
N LEU A 315 21.15 5.50 14.33
CA LEU A 315 20.16 4.61 13.73
C LEU A 315 20.77 3.35 13.10
N ALA A 316 20.02 2.24 13.18
CA ALA A 316 20.18 1.06 12.36
C ALA A 316 18.80 0.63 11.79
N PRO A 317 18.37 1.18 10.65
CA PRO A 317 17.10 0.82 10.04
C PRO A 317 17.13 -0.60 9.47
N ILE A 318 16.04 -1.34 9.62
CA ILE A 318 15.83 -2.71 9.16
C ILE A 318 14.49 -2.76 8.45
N ASP A 319 14.44 -3.30 7.23
CA ASP A 319 13.18 -3.55 6.54
C ASP A 319 12.88 -5.06 6.52
N THR A 320 11.64 -5.45 6.80
CA THR A 320 11.27 -6.87 6.84
C THR A 320 11.00 -7.49 5.47
N GLY A 321 10.84 -6.67 4.42
CA GLY A 321 10.60 -7.11 3.05
C GLY A 321 9.15 -6.86 2.57
N ASN A 322 8.84 -7.48 1.43
CA ASN A 322 7.68 -7.22 0.57
C ASN A 322 7.65 -5.77 0.07
N LEU A 323 8.70 -5.42 -0.68
CA LEU A 323 8.85 -4.08 -1.25
C LEU A 323 7.87 -3.84 -2.41
N ILE A 324 7.37 -4.90 -3.03
CA ILE A 324 6.37 -4.89 -4.11
C ILE A 324 5.11 -5.69 -3.73
N ARG A 325 4.09 -5.61 -4.59
CA ARG A 325 2.84 -6.40 -4.51
C ARG A 325 2.48 -7.14 -5.81
N ARG A 326 3.19 -6.86 -6.90
CA ARG A 326 2.88 -7.31 -8.27
C ARG A 326 4.18 -7.49 -9.05
N PHE A 327 4.23 -8.57 -9.82
CA PHE A 327 5.35 -9.04 -10.65
C PHE A 327 5.08 -8.63 -12.11
N SER A 328 5.31 -7.35 -12.40
CA SER A 328 5.23 -6.74 -13.72
C SER A 328 6.45 -5.84 -13.93
N SER A 329 6.70 -5.37 -15.15
CA SER A 329 7.80 -4.43 -15.41
C SER A 329 7.68 -3.14 -14.59
N GLN A 330 6.47 -2.68 -14.30
CA GLN A 330 6.27 -1.58 -13.34
C GLN A 330 6.67 -2.00 -11.91
N GLY A 331 6.30 -3.21 -11.47
CA GLY A 331 6.71 -3.78 -10.19
C GLY A 331 8.23 -3.89 -10.05
N GLU A 332 8.93 -4.39 -11.07
CA GLU A 332 10.40 -4.44 -11.14
C GLU A 332 11.03 -3.04 -10.99
N ILE A 333 10.52 -2.04 -11.73
CA ILE A 333 10.97 -0.66 -11.58
C ILE A 333 10.73 -0.16 -10.14
N LYS A 334 9.54 -0.42 -9.58
CA LYS A 334 9.22 -0.05 -8.19
C LYS A 334 10.14 -0.74 -7.18
N TYR A 335 10.53 -2.00 -7.41
CA TYR A 335 11.49 -2.74 -6.59
C TYR A 335 12.85 -2.02 -6.57
N HIS A 336 13.48 -1.79 -7.73
CA HIS A 336 14.78 -1.11 -7.81
C HIS A 336 14.74 0.30 -7.19
N ARG A 337 13.67 1.07 -7.43
CA ARG A 337 13.46 2.41 -6.84
C ARG A 337 13.28 2.37 -5.32
N SER A 338 12.63 1.32 -4.81
CA SER A 338 12.50 1.09 -3.36
C SER A 338 13.86 0.78 -2.74
N VAL A 339 14.66 -0.11 -3.35
CA VAL A 339 16.00 -0.45 -2.89
C VAL A 339 16.94 0.77 -2.94
N GLU A 340 16.88 1.58 -3.99
CA GLU A 340 17.60 2.86 -4.11
C GLU A 340 17.30 3.79 -2.92
N ALA A 341 16.02 3.95 -2.55
CA ALA A 341 15.61 4.74 -1.40
C ALA A 341 16.10 4.16 -0.06
N LEU A 342 16.04 2.83 0.13
CA LEU A 342 16.56 2.16 1.33
C LEU A 342 18.09 2.33 1.48
N ARG A 343 18.84 2.27 0.37
CA ARG A 343 20.28 2.58 0.37
C ARG A 343 20.54 4.05 0.73
N ALA A 344 19.79 4.99 0.16
CA ALA A 344 19.90 6.42 0.50
C ALA A 344 19.61 6.72 1.98
N MET A 345 18.69 5.97 2.60
CA MET A 345 18.39 6.06 4.03
C MET A 345 19.44 5.38 4.95
N ASN A 346 20.38 4.60 4.37
CA ASN A 346 21.35 3.75 5.06
C ASN A 346 20.67 2.66 5.92
N TYR A 347 19.75 1.90 5.32
CA TYR A 347 19.29 0.64 5.91
C TYR A 347 20.45 -0.34 6.11
N GLN A 348 20.35 -1.18 7.15
CA GLN A 348 21.43 -2.09 7.57
C GLN A 348 21.14 -3.55 7.25
N ALA A 349 19.86 -3.93 7.17
CA ALA A 349 19.37 -5.22 6.70
C ALA A 349 17.99 -5.06 6.05
N VAL A 350 17.72 -5.85 5.01
CA VAL A 350 16.43 -5.94 4.31
C VAL A 350 16.10 -7.42 4.13
N GLY A 351 14.86 -7.80 4.45
CA GLY A 351 14.32 -9.15 4.23
C GLY A 351 13.63 -9.30 2.88
N PHE A 352 13.13 -10.50 2.60
CA PHE A 352 12.25 -10.76 1.46
C PHE A 352 10.84 -11.09 1.95
N GLY A 353 9.84 -10.54 1.26
CA GLY A 353 8.46 -10.98 1.37
C GLY A 353 8.07 -11.98 0.28
N PRO A 354 6.83 -12.49 0.32
CA PRO A 354 6.28 -13.44 -0.65
C PRO A 354 6.24 -12.91 -2.09
N ASP A 355 6.05 -11.61 -2.30
CA ASP A 355 6.00 -11.00 -3.63
C ASP A 355 7.39 -10.71 -4.18
N ASP A 356 8.35 -10.36 -3.32
CA ASP A 356 9.74 -10.11 -3.75
C ASP A 356 10.35 -11.37 -4.38
N VAL A 357 10.18 -12.54 -3.75
CA VAL A 357 10.75 -13.82 -4.24
C VAL A 357 10.15 -14.34 -5.56
N ARG A 358 9.13 -13.65 -6.09
CA ARG A 358 8.48 -13.94 -7.38
C ARG A 358 9.06 -13.10 -8.52
N LEU A 359 9.92 -12.12 -8.23
CA LEU A 359 10.71 -11.40 -9.24
C LEU A 359 11.72 -12.33 -9.93
N GLY A 360 12.24 -11.86 -11.06
CA GLY A 360 13.37 -12.50 -11.72
C GLY A 360 14.56 -12.63 -10.77
N VAL A 361 15.18 -13.82 -10.72
CA VAL A 361 16.37 -14.05 -9.88
C VAL A 361 17.51 -13.08 -10.24
N SER A 362 17.56 -12.63 -11.49
CA SER A 362 18.52 -11.62 -11.96
C SER A 362 18.36 -10.27 -11.24
N ASP A 363 17.13 -9.82 -11.04
CA ASP A 363 16.82 -8.53 -10.40
C ASP A 363 17.09 -8.61 -8.89
N LEU A 364 16.74 -9.74 -8.27
CA LEU A 364 17.06 -10.04 -6.88
C LEU A 364 18.58 -10.11 -6.66
N ILE A 365 19.32 -10.79 -7.54
CA ILE A 365 20.79 -10.86 -7.48
C ILE A 365 21.41 -9.48 -7.71
N GLN A 366 20.90 -8.67 -8.64
CA GLN A 366 21.41 -7.32 -8.89
C GLN A 366 21.37 -6.45 -7.61
N GLU A 367 20.31 -6.58 -6.81
CA GLU A 367 20.13 -5.74 -5.63
C GLU A 367 20.69 -6.34 -4.32
N ALA A 368 20.74 -7.67 -4.21
CA ALA A 368 21.22 -8.39 -3.03
C ALA A 368 22.72 -8.73 -3.07
N ALA A 369 23.29 -9.02 -4.24
CA ALA A 369 24.67 -9.50 -4.33
C ALA A 369 25.69 -8.38 -4.07
N THR A 370 26.65 -8.66 -3.20
CA THR A 370 27.69 -7.71 -2.77
C THR A 370 29.03 -8.40 -2.55
N GLU A 371 30.13 -7.64 -2.62
CA GLU A 371 31.48 -8.19 -2.42
C GLU A 371 31.77 -8.56 -0.95
N SER A 372 31.02 -7.99 0.01
CA SER A 372 31.20 -8.21 1.44
C SER A 372 29.87 -8.27 2.19
N ALA A 373 29.81 -9.06 3.26
CA ALA A 373 28.65 -9.15 4.15
C ALA A 373 28.36 -7.84 4.91
N ASP A 374 29.35 -6.96 5.04
CA ASP A 374 29.19 -5.65 5.69
C ASP A 374 28.48 -4.66 4.75
N ASP A 375 28.73 -4.74 3.44
CA ASP A 375 28.09 -3.93 2.39
C ASP A 375 26.72 -4.48 1.97
N ALA A 376 26.45 -5.76 2.22
CA ALA A 376 25.17 -6.42 1.90
C ALA A 376 23.97 -5.70 2.53
N LEU A 377 23.04 -5.24 1.68
CA LEU A 377 21.76 -4.68 2.13
C LEU A 377 20.79 -5.81 2.50
N TYR A 378 20.68 -6.82 1.65
CA TYR A 378 19.85 -7.99 1.88
C TYR A 378 20.54 -9.00 2.81
N VAL A 379 19.76 -9.60 3.70
CA VAL A 379 20.19 -10.63 4.65
C VAL A 379 19.04 -11.63 4.78
N SER A 380 19.28 -12.94 4.67
CA SER A 380 18.22 -13.94 4.95
C SER A 380 18.77 -15.28 5.41
N ALA A 381 18.20 -15.82 6.48
CA ALA A 381 18.57 -17.16 6.97
C ALA A 381 18.13 -18.27 6.01
N ASN A 382 17.03 -18.07 5.28
CA ASN A 382 16.31 -19.15 4.61
C ASN A 382 15.96 -18.89 3.13
N VAL A 383 15.95 -17.65 2.64
CA VAL A 383 15.89 -17.38 1.20
C VAL A 383 17.32 -17.48 0.63
N VAL A 384 17.49 -18.30 -0.41
CA VAL A 384 18.75 -18.48 -1.14
C VAL A 384 18.52 -18.13 -2.60
N LEU A 385 19.29 -17.15 -3.10
CA LEU A 385 19.32 -16.75 -4.50
C LEU A 385 20.46 -17.50 -5.19
N TYR A 386 20.18 -18.54 -5.97
CA TYR A 386 21.11 -19.39 -6.73
C TYR A 386 22.21 -20.09 -5.90
N ASP A 387 23.13 -19.35 -5.29
CA ASP A 387 24.20 -19.84 -4.42
C ASP A 387 24.20 -19.10 -3.06
N PRO A 388 24.29 -19.80 -1.91
CA PRO A 388 24.32 -19.19 -0.58
C PRO A 388 25.45 -18.19 -0.30
N SER A 389 26.44 -18.07 -1.18
CA SER A 389 27.53 -17.07 -1.07
C SER A 389 27.18 -15.70 -1.63
N LEU A 390 26.09 -15.55 -2.39
CA LEU A 390 25.67 -14.26 -2.96
C LEU A 390 25.11 -13.29 -1.90
N MET A 391 24.66 -13.80 -0.76
CA MET A 391 24.02 -13.02 0.31
C MET A 391 24.38 -13.61 1.68
N PRO A 392 24.67 -12.79 2.71
CA PRO A 392 24.90 -13.28 4.06
C PRO A 392 23.61 -13.81 4.71
N SER A 393 23.73 -14.90 5.46
CA SER A 393 22.61 -15.47 6.22
C SER A 393 22.23 -14.71 7.49
N HIS A 394 23.12 -13.81 7.94
CA HIS A 394 22.98 -12.97 9.13
C HIS A 394 24.03 -11.85 9.05
N LYS A 395 23.84 -10.78 9.83
CA LYS A 395 24.77 -9.64 9.89
C LYS A 395 24.98 -9.19 11.34
N ILE A 396 26.16 -8.67 11.66
CA ILE A 396 26.45 -8.06 12.97
C ILE A 396 26.58 -6.54 12.77
N ILE A 397 25.63 -5.78 13.30
CA ILE A 397 25.60 -4.32 13.24
C ILE A 397 26.23 -3.76 14.51
N GLN A 398 27.39 -3.10 14.39
CA GLN A 398 28.04 -2.43 15.52
C GLN A 398 27.91 -0.90 15.40
N ARG A 399 27.04 -0.29 16.21
CA ARG A 399 26.76 1.15 16.17
C ARG A 399 26.45 1.67 17.58
N GLY A 400 26.90 2.88 17.90
CA GLY A 400 26.59 3.52 19.19
C GLY A 400 27.20 2.84 20.43
N GLY A 401 28.16 1.93 20.24
CA GLY A 401 28.70 1.07 21.30
C GLY A 401 27.88 -0.19 21.57
N VAL A 402 26.81 -0.44 20.81
CA VAL A 402 25.96 -1.64 20.88
C VAL A 402 26.22 -2.52 19.65
N SER A 403 26.25 -3.84 19.87
CA SER A 403 26.39 -4.89 18.87
C SER A 403 25.07 -5.64 18.73
N VAL A 404 24.46 -5.61 17.54
CA VAL A 404 23.19 -6.27 17.25
C VAL A 404 23.39 -7.29 16.14
N GLY A 405 23.14 -8.56 16.43
CA GLY A 405 23.08 -9.61 15.42
C GLY A 405 21.69 -9.70 14.81
N VAL A 406 21.57 -9.58 13.49
CA VAL A 406 20.30 -9.59 12.77
C VAL A 406 20.25 -10.69 11.71
N THR A 407 19.07 -11.29 11.55
CA THR A 407 18.72 -12.14 10.41
C THR A 407 17.25 -11.92 10.03
N THR A 408 16.89 -12.23 8.78
CA THR A 408 15.50 -12.26 8.30
C THR A 408 15.09 -13.69 7.97
N VAL A 409 13.79 -13.96 8.01
CA VAL A 409 13.18 -15.26 7.73
C VAL A 409 11.86 -15.02 6.99
N LEU A 410 11.64 -15.66 5.84
CA LEU A 410 10.36 -15.70 5.14
C LEU A 410 9.67 -17.04 5.44
N ASP A 411 8.42 -17.03 5.86
CA ASP A 411 7.64 -18.26 6.04
C ASP A 411 7.32 -18.89 4.66
N PRO A 412 7.77 -20.12 4.37
CA PRO A 412 7.41 -20.80 3.13
C PRO A 412 5.91 -21.00 2.96
N GLU A 413 5.13 -21.06 4.04
CA GLU A 413 3.66 -21.23 3.99
C GLU A 413 2.94 -19.94 3.55
N PHE A 414 3.62 -18.79 3.58
CA PHE A 414 3.07 -17.48 3.20
C PHE A 414 3.34 -17.13 1.72
N VAL A 415 4.02 -17.99 0.97
CA VAL A 415 4.42 -17.72 -0.42
C VAL A 415 3.47 -18.40 -1.40
N GLU A 416 2.62 -17.59 -2.04
CA GLU A 416 1.66 -18.06 -3.03
C GLU A 416 2.24 -18.13 -4.46
N GLY A 417 1.83 -19.17 -5.19
CA GLY A 417 2.17 -19.35 -6.60
C GLY A 417 3.59 -19.91 -6.83
N THR A 418 4.14 -19.67 -8.02
CA THR A 418 5.46 -20.18 -8.41
C THR A 418 6.55 -19.17 -8.10
N VAL A 419 7.49 -19.58 -7.25
CA VAL A 419 8.76 -18.89 -6.98
C VAL A 419 9.72 -19.07 -8.17
N ALA A 420 10.59 -18.10 -8.44
CA ALA A 420 11.58 -18.20 -9.51
C ALA A 420 12.46 -19.45 -9.34
N THR A 421 12.79 -20.15 -10.44
CA THR A 421 13.42 -21.50 -10.41
C THR A 421 14.74 -21.56 -9.64
N ASP A 422 15.51 -20.46 -9.62
CA ASP A 422 16.78 -20.33 -8.93
C ASP A 422 16.66 -19.71 -7.52
N VAL A 423 15.45 -19.48 -7.01
CA VAL A 423 15.20 -19.01 -5.64
C VAL A 423 14.69 -20.17 -4.79
N THR A 424 15.42 -20.49 -3.72
CA THR A 424 15.08 -21.57 -2.79
C THR A 424 14.71 -21.00 -1.42
N ILE A 425 13.54 -21.37 -0.90
CA ILE A 425 13.09 -21.00 0.44
C ILE A 425 13.22 -22.23 1.36
N GLN A 426 14.17 -22.16 2.30
CA GLN A 426 14.46 -23.24 3.24
C GLN A 426 13.50 -23.22 4.44
N PRO A 427 13.30 -24.33 5.18
CA PRO A 427 12.41 -24.37 6.33
C PRO A 427 12.74 -23.29 7.37
N ALA A 428 11.79 -22.42 7.68
CA ALA A 428 11.98 -21.21 8.49
C ALA A 428 12.67 -21.49 9.84
N VAL A 429 12.13 -22.41 10.63
CA VAL A 429 12.62 -22.69 11.99
C VAL A 429 14.05 -23.25 12.03
N GLU A 430 14.38 -24.22 11.16
CA GLU A 430 15.73 -24.82 11.19
C GLU A 430 16.79 -23.85 10.65
N SER A 431 16.40 -23.01 9.69
CA SER A 431 17.24 -21.92 9.17
C SER A 431 17.47 -20.83 10.22
N ALA A 432 16.42 -20.41 10.92
CA ALA A 432 16.48 -19.46 12.03
C ALA A 432 17.37 -19.96 13.18
N LYS A 433 17.21 -21.22 13.62
CA LYS A 433 18.12 -21.84 14.60
C LYS A 433 19.58 -21.75 14.20
N LYS A 434 19.88 -22.07 12.93
CA LYS A 434 21.25 -22.04 12.38
C LYS A 434 21.81 -20.61 12.39
N ALA A 435 21.02 -19.63 11.94
CA ALA A 435 21.44 -18.23 11.91
C ALA A 435 21.63 -17.65 13.33
N VAL A 436 20.68 -17.87 14.24
CA VAL A 436 20.78 -17.44 15.66
C VAL A 436 21.99 -18.10 16.35
N ALA A 437 22.26 -19.38 16.10
CA ALA A 437 23.44 -20.07 16.63
C ALA A 437 24.77 -19.53 16.08
N GLU A 438 24.80 -19.04 14.83
CA GLU A 438 25.98 -18.39 14.24
C GLU A 438 26.18 -16.99 14.81
N ILE A 439 25.13 -16.17 14.81
CA ILE A 439 25.09 -14.83 15.42
C ILE A 439 25.66 -14.85 16.85
N ARG A 440 25.21 -15.80 17.68
CA ARG A 440 25.61 -15.93 19.08
C ARG A 440 27.10 -16.22 19.29
N LYS A 441 27.84 -16.72 18.29
CA LYS A 441 29.31 -16.89 18.38
C LYS A 441 30.05 -15.56 18.44
N SER A 442 29.48 -14.49 17.88
CA SER A 442 30.02 -13.13 17.96
C SER A 442 29.68 -12.43 19.28
N ASN A 443 28.89 -13.07 20.16
CA ASN A 443 28.41 -12.51 21.43
C ASN A 443 27.89 -11.05 21.29
N PRO A 444 26.88 -10.80 20.44
CA PRO A 444 26.22 -9.50 20.37
C PRO A 444 25.46 -9.22 21.68
N ASP A 445 25.14 -7.95 21.91
CA ASP A 445 24.33 -7.52 23.05
C ASP A 445 22.85 -7.88 22.82
N TRP A 446 22.41 -7.91 21.55
CA TRP A 446 21.05 -8.25 21.12
C TRP A 446 21.03 -9.18 19.90
N VAL A 447 20.11 -10.14 19.89
CA VAL A 447 19.76 -10.99 18.74
C VAL A 447 18.37 -10.61 18.23
N VAL A 448 18.31 -10.12 16.99
CA VAL A 448 17.10 -9.68 16.30
C VAL A 448 16.78 -10.63 15.15
N VAL A 449 15.52 -11.05 15.07
CA VAL A 449 14.99 -11.78 13.91
C VAL A 449 13.84 -10.98 13.33
N THR A 450 13.84 -10.75 12.02
CA THR A 450 12.61 -10.40 11.31
C THR A 450 11.98 -11.66 10.73
N PHE A 451 10.64 -11.74 10.76
CA PHE A 451 9.88 -12.87 10.25
C PHE A 451 8.72 -12.38 9.39
N PHE A 452 8.70 -12.80 8.13
CA PHE A 452 7.59 -12.52 7.22
C PHE A 452 6.62 -13.71 7.21
N GLY A 453 5.43 -13.53 7.78
CA GLY A 453 4.37 -14.52 7.95
C GLY A 453 3.31 -14.03 8.93
N THR A 454 2.43 -14.93 9.42
CA THR A 454 1.42 -14.56 10.42
C THR A 454 2.03 -14.32 11.81
N GLU A 455 1.35 -13.56 12.68
CA GLU A 455 1.76 -13.39 14.08
C GLU A 455 1.82 -14.73 14.82
N GLU A 456 0.90 -15.64 14.56
CA GLU A 456 0.87 -16.99 15.14
C GLU A 456 2.09 -17.82 14.72
N ALA A 457 2.46 -17.77 13.44
CA ALA A 457 3.64 -18.45 12.92
C ALA A 457 4.94 -17.84 13.49
N GLY A 458 5.00 -16.52 13.64
CA GLY A 458 6.10 -15.81 14.29
C GLY A 458 6.26 -16.21 15.77
N GLN A 459 5.17 -16.24 16.53
CA GLN A 459 5.17 -16.75 17.90
C GLN A 459 5.63 -18.21 17.98
N MET A 460 5.17 -19.06 17.05
CA MET A 460 5.60 -20.46 16.98
C MET A 460 7.09 -20.61 16.62
N LEU A 461 7.66 -19.70 15.84
CA LEU A 461 9.10 -19.65 15.59
C LEU A 461 9.85 -19.25 16.86
N ALA A 462 9.44 -18.19 17.57
CA ALA A 462 10.08 -17.75 18.81
C ALA A 462 10.00 -18.76 19.98
N ARG A 463 8.99 -19.65 19.98
CA ARG A 463 8.90 -20.80 20.91
C ARG A 463 9.80 -21.98 20.53
N ARG A 464 10.32 -22.02 19.29
CA ARG A 464 11.11 -23.14 18.73
C ARG A 464 12.58 -22.78 18.47
N VAL A 465 12.94 -21.50 18.61
CA VAL A 465 14.26 -20.94 18.34
C VAL A 465 14.73 -20.18 19.58
N ASP A 466 15.42 -20.89 20.47
CA ASP A 466 15.92 -20.30 21.71
C ASP A 466 16.89 -19.14 21.42
N GLY A 467 16.70 -18.03 22.14
CA GLY A 467 17.70 -16.98 22.22
C GLY A 467 17.63 -15.88 21.16
N ILE A 468 16.43 -15.64 20.63
CA ILE A 468 16.01 -14.39 20.01
C ILE A 468 15.62 -13.42 21.14
N ASP A 469 16.19 -12.22 21.18
CA ASP A 469 15.79 -11.19 22.17
C ASP A 469 14.57 -10.38 21.64
N LEU A 470 14.57 -10.06 20.34
CA LEU A 470 13.49 -9.33 19.65
C LEU A 470 13.10 -10.01 18.33
N LEU A 471 11.81 -10.28 18.16
CA LEU A 471 11.18 -10.70 16.91
C LEU A 471 10.38 -9.52 16.33
N CYS A 472 10.61 -9.19 15.06
CA CYS A 472 9.78 -8.26 14.30
C CYS A 472 9.00 -9.02 13.22
N VAL A 473 7.67 -9.08 13.34
CA VAL A 473 6.79 -9.79 12.41
C VAL A 473 6.18 -8.81 11.39
N SER A 474 6.03 -9.28 10.16
CA SER A 474 5.30 -8.61 9.07
C SER A 474 4.55 -9.65 8.25
N GLY A 475 3.42 -9.31 7.65
CA GLY A 475 2.50 -10.26 6.99
C GLY A 475 1.08 -10.17 7.56
N GLY A 476 0.92 -9.53 8.73
CA GLY A 476 -0.38 -9.13 9.27
C GLY A 476 -0.87 -7.78 8.72
N TYR A 477 -2.19 -7.61 8.68
CA TYR A 477 -2.84 -6.36 8.26
C TYR A 477 -3.03 -5.38 9.42
N GLY A 478 -3.14 -4.08 9.11
CA GLY A 478 -3.46 -3.03 10.07
C GLY A 478 -2.26 -2.25 10.61
N GLU A 479 -2.45 -1.62 11.78
CA GLU A 479 -1.44 -0.76 12.40
C GLU A 479 -0.62 -1.50 13.47
N PRO A 480 0.64 -1.09 13.74
CA PRO A 480 1.42 -1.70 14.81
C PRO A 480 0.78 -1.56 16.19
N THR A 481 1.08 -2.50 17.08
CA THR A 481 0.75 -2.38 18.50
C THR A 481 1.46 -1.18 19.15
N PHE A 482 0.86 -0.63 20.22
CA PHE A 482 1.47 0.46 21.00
C PHE A 482 2.64 0.02 21.89
N GLN A 483 2.74 -1.28 22.20
CA GLN A 483 3.76 -1.88 23.04
C GLN A 483 4.22 -3.21 22.43
N PRO A 484 5.45 -3.69 22.71
CA PRO A 484 5.86 -5.04 22.36
C PRO A 484 4.95 -6.09 23.02
N GLN A 485 4.62 -7.14 22.30
CA GLN A 485 3.85 -8.28 22.82
C GLN A 485 4.81 -9.30 23.46
N THR A 486 4.41 -9.85 24.60
CA THR A 486 5.08 -11.01 25.22
C THR A 486 4.61 -12.30 24.57
N ILE A 487 5.50 -13.25 24.34
CA ILE A 487 5.16 -14.56 23.75
C ILE A 487 5.12 -15.63 24.86
N ASP A 488 3.95 -16.22 25.11
CA ASP A 488 3.83 -17.33 26.06
C ASP A 488 4.80 -18.48 25.72
N GLY A 489 5.66 -18.83 26.67
CA GLY A 489 6.67 -19.88 26.51
C GLY A 489 7.98 -19.44 25.82
N SER A 490 8.23 -18.13 25.66
CA SER A 490 9.51 -17.59 25.22
C SER A 490 9.88 -16.32 25.99
N GLU A 491 11.18 -16.02 26.10
CA GLU A 491 11.67 -14.72 26.63
C GLU A 491 11.65 -13.60 25.55
N THR A 492 11.46 -13.98 24.28
CA THR A 492 11.43 -13.07 23.13
C THR A 492 10.30 -12.03 23.22
N GLN A 493 10.63 -10.76 22.98
CA GLN A 493 9.65 -9.71 22.73
C GLN A 493 9.25 -9.70 21.25
N MET A 494 7.96 -9.46 20.95
CA MET A 494 7.46 -9.34 19.58
C MET A 494 7.00 -7.90 19.29
N ILE A 495 7.31 -7.41 18.08
CA ILE A 495 6.69 -6.22 17.51
C ILE A 495 6.20 -6.54 16.09
N VAL A 496 5.28 -5.74 15.56
CA VAL A 496 4.77 -5.84 14.19
C VAL A 496 5.06 -4.57 13.40
N THR A 497 5.31 -4.68 12.08
CA THR A 497 5.54 -3.51 11.21
C THR A 497 4.28 -2.74 10.85
N GLY A 498 3.12 -3.40 10.91
CA GLY A 498 1.92 -2.95 10.21
C GLY A 498 2.11 -3.00 8.69
N ASP A 499 1.17 -2.40 7.98
CA ASP A 499 1.06 -2.47 6.51
C ASP A 499 1.55 -1.21 5.76
N LYS A 500 1.88 -1.36 4.47
CA LYS A 500 2.23 -0.32 3.47
C LYS A 500 3.39 0.62 3.90
N ALA A 501 4.22 0.14 4.83
CA ALA A 501 5.19 0.93 5.56
C ALA A 501 4.66 2.31 6.02
N MET A 502 3.37 2.36 6.42
CA MET A 502 2.71 3.58 6.93
C MET A 502 3.28 4.03 8.28
N TYR A 503 3.92 3.11 8.98
CA TYR A 503 4.51 3.27 10.30
C TYR A 503 6.00 2.94 10.28
N ALA A 504 6.75 3.59 11.17
CA ALA A 504 8.08 3.17 11.57
C ALA A 504 8.06 2.71 13.03
N GLY A 505 8.53 1.48 13.28
CA GLY A 505 8.70 0.94 14.64
C GLY A 505 10.06 1.34 15.20
N LEU A 506 10.09 2.28 16.16
CA LEU A 506 11.32 2.64 16.87
C LEU A 506 11.56 1.66 18.02
N VAL A 507 12.75 1.05 18.06
CA VAL A 507 13.26 0.30 19.21
C VAL A 507 14.56 0.95 19.67
N ALA A 508 14.48 1.69 20.77
CA ALA A 508 15.60 2.36 21.40
C ALA A 508 16.29 1.44 22.42
N LEU A 509 17.58 1.20 22.22
CA LEU A 509 18.45 0.38 23.06
C LEU A 509 19.39 1.27 23.87
N TYR A 510 19.54 0.98 25.16
CA TYR A 510 20.30 1.79 26.11
C TYR A 510 21.51 1.02 26.71
N PRO A 511 22.53 1.72 27.26
CA PRO A 511 23.72 1.08 27.83
C PRO A 511 23.50 0.30 29.13
N ASP A 512 22.29 0.34 29.70
CA ASP A 512 21.85 -0.43 30.86
C ASP A 512 21.05 -1.68 30.45
N ASP A 513 21.14 -2.07 29.18
CA ASP A 513 20.41 -3.15 28.52
C ASP A 513 18.87 -2.98 28.53
N SER A 514 18.37 -1.78 28.83
CA SER A 514 16.94 -1.47 28.71
C SER A 514 16.51 -1.19 27.27
N LEU A 515 15.24 -1.44 26.98
CA LEU A 515 14.60 -1.26 25.68
C LEU A 515 13.37 -0.37 25.82
N ARG A 516 13.20 0.59 24.90
CA ARG A 516 11.95 1.36 24.74
C ARG A 516 11.44 1.23 23.31
N TYR A 517 10.12 1.16 23.14
CA TYR A 517 9.46 1.02 21.84
C TYR A 517 8.40 2.10 21.62
N ALA A 518 8.26 2.54 20.37
CA ALA A 518 7.17 3.40 19.92
C ALA A 518 6.87 3.15 18.43
N ARG A 519 5.58 3.12 18.08
CA ARG A 519 5.13 3.22 16.69
C ARG A 519 5.01 4.68 16.28
N VAL A 520 5.53 5.06 15.12
CA VAL A 520 5.45 6.43 14.59
C VAL A 520 4.72 6.42 13.24
N PRO A 521 3.51 7.02 13.12
CA PRO A 521 2.85 7.18 11.82
C PRO A 521 3.65 8.14 10.95
N LEU A 522 3.95 7.76 9.71
CA LEU A 522 4.59 8.64 8.73
C LEU A 522 3.54 9.57 8.07
N SER A 523 2.89 10.38 8.90
CA SER A 523 1.82 11.32 8.55
C SER A 523 2.35 12.59 7.87
N HIS A 524 1.44 13.51 7.55
CA HIS A 524 1.76 14.82 6.99
C HIS A 524 2.61 15.73 7.90
N GLU A 525 2.83 15.36 9.16
CA GLU A 525 3.77 16.07 10.05
C GLU A 525 5.21 16.00 9.53
N PHE A 526 5.52 14.98 8.72
CA PHE A 526 6.79 14.85 8.01
C PHE A 526 6.65 15.37 6.58
N ALA A 527 7.41 16.43 6.27
CA ALA A 527 7.54 16.93 4.91
C ALA A 527 8.21 15.90 3.98
N ASP A 528 7.91 15.94 2.69
CA ASP A 528 8.57 15.08 1.70
C ASP A 528 10.02 15.53 1.44
N ALA A 529 10.98 14.63 1.64
CA ALA A 529 12.40 14.89 1.33
C ALA A 529 12.61 15.20 -0.17
N PRO A 530 13.28 16.31 -0.55
CA PRO A 530 13.56 16.66 -1.94
C PRO A 530 14.30 15.57 -2.73
N GLU A 531 15.22 14.87 -2.08
CA GLU A 531 16.01 13.76 -2.64
C GLU A 531 15.09 12.61 -3.08
N MET A 532 14.11 12.27 -2.26
CA MET A 532 13.14 11.20 -2.54
C MET A 532 12.08 11.65 -3.56
N ARG A 533 11.73 12.93 -3.61
CA ARG A 533 10.91 13.50 -4.69
C ARG A 533 11.62 13.41 -6.04
N GLN A 534 12.94 13.63 -6.09
CA GLN A 534 13.72 13.43 -7.32
C GLN A 534 13.74 11.96 -7.75
N LEU A 535 13.72 11.02 -6.81
CA LEU A 535 13.55 9.57 -7.08
C LEU A 535 12.14 9.27 -7.64
N MET A 536 11.09 9.89 -7.10
CA MET A 536 9.71 9.75 -7.62
C MET A 536 9.58 10.32 -9.04
N LYS A 537 10.22 11.46 -9.29
CA LYS A 537 10.29 12.07 -10.61
C LYS A 537 11.00 11.15 -11.61
N ALA A 538 12.15 10.60 -11.24
CA ALA A 538 12.89 9.66 -12.10
C ALA A 538 12.08 8.38 -12.40
N TYR A 539 11.27 7.91 -11.45
CA TYR A 539 10.31 6.82 -11.64
C TYR A 539 9.24 7.18 -12.69
N GLN A 540 8.54 8.32 -12.54
CA GLN A 540 7.52 8.75 -13.50
C GLN A 540 8.08 9.07 -14.89
N GLU A 541 9.28 9.65 -14.96
CA GLU A 541 10.01 9.87 -16.23
C GLU A 541 10.36 8.53 -16.91
N GLN A 542 10.73 7.51 -16.15
CA GLN A 542 11.00 6.17 -16.67
C GLN A 542 9.73 5.47 -17.20
N LEU A 543 8.57 5.63 -16.54
CA LEU A 543 7.30 5.10 -17.06
C LEU A 543 6.90 5.79 -18.38
N ARG A 544 7.01 7.12 -18.44
CA ARG A 544 6.77 7.90 -19.66
C ARG A 544 7.65 7.41 -20.83
N ASP A 545 8.94 7.22 -20.57
CA ASP A 545 9.91 6.89 -21.62
C ASP A 545 9.78 5.43 -22.12
N LEU A 546 9.23 4.53 -21.30
CA LEU A 546 8.87 3.16 -21.71
C LEU A 546 7.51 3.10 -22.43
N GLY A 547 6.54 3.90 -21.99
CA GLY A 547 5.14 3.80 -22.42
C GLY A 547 4.50 2.46 -22.07
N LEU A 548 3.25 2.26 -22.49
CA LEU A 548 2.50 1.03 -22.19
C LEU A 548 3.16 -0.22 -22.81
N GLU A 549 3.65 -0.12 -24.05
CA GLU A 549 4.36 -1.21 -24.75
C GLU A 549 5.63 -1.64 -23.99
N GLY A 550 6.46 -0.68 -23.56
CA GLY A 550 7.67 -0.96 -22.78
C GLY A 550 7.42 -1.49 -21.37
N LEU A 551 6.20 -1.31 -20.85
CA LEU A 551 5.73 -1.91 -19.59
C LEU A 551 5.04 -3.28 -19.80
N GLY A 552 4.95 -3.77 -21.04
CA GLY A 552 4.26 -5.01 -21.40
C GLY A 552 2.73 -4.92 -21.38
N ILE A 553 2.17 -3.72 -21.23
CA ILE A 553 0.74 -3.47 -21.11
C ILE A 553 0.13 -3.30 -22.49
N ASN A 554 -0.72 -4.26 -22.86
CA ASN A 554 -1.39 -4.30 -24.16
C ASN A 554 -2.89 -4.09 -23.97
N PRO A 555 -3.57 -3.25 -24.79
CA PRO A 555 -5.02 -3.13 -24.75
C PRO A 555 -5.73 -4.47 -24.94
N GLN A 556 -6.81 -4.68 -24.19
CA GLN A 556 -7.60 -5.92 -24.23
C GLN A 556 -9.01 -5.67 -24.78
N PRO A 557 -9.65 -6.61 -25.48
CA PRO A 557 -11.08 -6.53 -25.77
C PRO A 557 -11.88 -6.34 -24.47
N HIS A 558 -12.92 -5.50 -24.49
CA HIS A 558 -13.89 -5.50 -23.39
C HIS A 558 -14.57 -6.88 -23.31
N PRO A 559 -14.85 -7.45 -22.11
CA PRO A 559 -15.46 -8.78 -22.00
C PRO A 559 -16.74 -8.97 -22.83
N ASP A 560 -17.56 -7.92 -22.91
CA ASP A 560 -18.81 -7.90 -23.69
C ASP A 560 -18.64 -7.47 -25.16
N GLY A 561 -17.41 -7.21 -25.62
CA GLY A 561 -17.08 -6.76 -26.97
C GLY A 561 -17.41 -5.28 -27.29
N GLY A 562 -18.03 -4.56 -26.34
CA GLY A 562 -18.37 -3.15 -26.48
C GLY A 562 -17.14 -2.22 -26.60
N ARG A 563 -17.39 -0.99 -27.11
CA ARG A 563 -16.36 0.05 -27.29
C ARG A 563 -16.75 1.36 -26.62
N PHE A 564 -15.73 2.10 -26.19
CA PHE A 564 -15.87 3.40 -25.52
C PHE A 564 -15.99 4.54 -26.55
N VAL A 565 -16.76 5.58 -26.22
CA VAL A 565 -16.98 6.79 -27.05
C VAL A 565 -16.72 8.11 -26.32
N GLY A 566 -16.61 8.10 -24.99
CA GLY A 566 -16.39 9.27 -24.15
C GLY A 566 -17.67 9.99 -23.72
N SER A 567 -17.63 10.63 -22.54
CA SER A 567 -18.80 11.26 -21.91
C SER A 567 -19.47 12.32 -22.79
N ALA A 568 -18.71 13.01 -23.64
CA ALA A 568 -19.25 14.05 -24.53
C ALA A 568 -20.33 13.50 -25.48
N THR A 569 -20.17 12.27 -25.99
CA THR A 569 -21.17 11.60 -26.82
C THR A 569 -22.44 11.27 -26.04
N CYS A 570 -22.32 10.92 -24.75
CA CYS A 570 -23.47 10.70 -23.88
C CYS A 570 -24.26 12.00 -23.63
N GLY A 571 -23.54 13.13 -23.46
CA GLY A 571 -24.13 14.45 -23.22
C GLY A 571 -24.95 15.03 -24.39
N GLU A 572 -24.83 14.48 -25.61
CA GLU A 572 -25.67 14.89 -26.74
C GLU A 572 -27.15 14.50 -26.57
N CYS A 573 -27.42 13.43 -25.80
CA CYS A 573 -28.77 12.93 -25.51
C CYS A 573 -29.16 13.02 -24.04
N HIS A 574 -28.22 12.87 -23.10
CA HIS A 574 -28.48 12.79 -21.66
C HIS A 574 -27.98 14.05 -20.93
N THR A 575 -28.55 15.21 -21.26
CA THR A 575 -28.07 16.50 -20.78
C THR A 575 -28.10 16.64 -19.26
N THR A 576 -29.12 16.12 -18.57
CA THR A 576 -29.24 16.24 -17.11
C THR A 576 -28.23 15.34 -16.41
N ALA A 577 -28.05 14.11 -16.90
CA ALA A 577 -27.05 13.19 -16.37
C ALA A 577 -25.62 13.72 -16.59
N PHE A 578 -25.38 14.35 -17.73
CA PHE A 578 -24.11 14.97 -18.07
C PHE A 578 -23.80 16.18 -17.17
N GLU A 579 -24.77 17.09 -16.97
CA GLU A 579 -24.65 18.23 -16.03
C GLU A 579 -24.35 17.75 -14.58
N ILE A 580 -24.96 16.64 -14.14
CA ILE A 580 -24.66 16.04 -12.83
C ILE A 580 -23.22 15.53 -12.80
N TRP A 581 -22.78 14.74 -13.79
CA TRP A 581 -21.41 14.23 -13.86
C TRP A 581 -20.36 15.35 -13.91
N GLU A 582 -20.57 16.40 -14.71
CA GLU A 582 -19.69 17.58 -14.80
C GLU A 582 -19.57 18.33 -13.46
N SER A 583 -20.56 18.22 -12.57
CA SER A 583 -20.50 18.84 -11.24
C SER A 583 -19.64 18.08 -10.22
N THR A 584 -19.26 16.83 -10.54
CA THR A 584 -18.53 15.93 -9.62
C THR A 584 -17.02 15.95 -9.84
N PRO A 585 -16.19 15.53 -8.86
CA PRO A 585 -14.73 15.41 -9.05
C PRO A 585 -14.30 14.47 -10.20
N HIS A 586 -15.18 13.59 -10.68
CA HIS A 586 -14.88 12.63 -11.72
C HIS A 586 -14.49 13.25 -13.08
N VAL A 587 -15.07 14.40 -13.45
CA VAL A 587 -14.69 15.11 -14.69
C VAL A 587 -13.22 15.53 -14.67
N HIS A 588 -12.70 15.90 -13.50
CA HIS A 588 -11.32 16.35 -13.28
C HIS A 588 -10.36 15.21 -12.90
N ALA A 589 -10.76 13.94 -13.01
CA ALA A 589 -9.94 12.83 -12.57
C ALA A 589 -8.58 12.81 -13.31
N THR A 590 -8.55 12.94 -14.64
CA THR A 590 -7.28 12.98 -15.38
C THR A 590 -6.47 14.24 -15.04
N ASP A 591 -7.09 15.41 -14.92
CA ASP A 591 -6.42 16.66 -14.54
C ASP A 591 -5.63 16.50 -13.24
N SER A 592 -6.21 15.81 -12.25
CA SER A 592 -5.60 15.58 -10.94
C SER A 592 -4.33 14.70 -10.97
N ILE A 593 -4.09 13.94 -12.05
CA ILE A 593 -2.84 13.18 -12.27
C ILE A 593 -1.95 13.81 -13.36
N VAL A 594 -2.46 14.71 -14.19
CA VAL A 594 -1.66 15.53 -15.11
C VAL A 594 -0.97 16.68 -14.36
N SER A 595 -1.74 17.42 -13.55
CA SER A 595 -1.26 18.54 -12.72
C SER A 595 -1.68 18.35 -11.25
N PRO A 596 -1.01 17.46 -10.50
CA PRO A 596 -1.44 17.09 -9.14
C PRO A 596 -1.46 18.28 -8.17
N PRO A 597 -2.38 18.30 -7.18
CA PRO A 597 -2.60 19.47 -6.36
C PRO A 597 -1.49 19.75 -5.33
N LYS A 598 -1.41 21.03 -4.92
CA LYS A 598 -0.63 21.56 -3.78
C LYS A 598 0.86 21.25 -3.82
N GLU A 599 1.30 20.20 -3.13
CA GLU A 599 2.69 20.01 -2.72
C GLU A 599 3.49 19.07 -3.63
N ARG A 600 2.81 18.25 -4.46
CA ARG A 600 3.43 17.27 -5.38
C ARG A 600 3.09 17.50 -6.86
N GLY A 601 2.63 18.70 -7.21
CA GLY A 601 2.22 19.08 -8.57
C GLY A 601 3.35 19.25 -9.58
N ASP A 602 4.60 19.15 -9.14
CA ASP A 602 5.81 19.13 -9.98
C ASP A 602 6.08 17.77 -10.63
N ILE A 603 5.37 16.71 -10.23
CA ILE A 603 5.52 15.35 -10.71
C ILE A 603 4.18 14.88 -11.28
N ALA A 604 4.11 14.74 -12.61
CA ALA A 604 2.95 14.20 -13.29
C ALA A 604 2.86 12.66 -13.13
N ARG A 605 1.64 12.13 -13.06
CA ARG A 605 1.31 10.71 -12.82
C ARG A 605 0.43 10.07 -13.90
N HIS A 606 0.07 10.81 -14.96
CA HIS A 606 -0.68 10.31 -16.11
C HIS A 606 0.12 9.36 -17.04
N PHE A 607 1.29 8.90 -16.60
CA PHE A 607 2.07 7.81 -17.22
C PHE A 607 2.06 6.53 -16.36
N ASP A 608 1.50 6.58 -15.15
CA ASP A 608 1.47 5.47 -14.21
C ASP A 608 0.20 4.62 -14.40
N PRO A 609 0.29 3.35 -14.84
CA PRO A 609 -0.88 2.49 -15.05
C PRO A 609 -1.78 2.32 -13.83
N GLU A 610 -1.23 2.39 -12.62
CA GLU A 610 -2.00 2.29 -11.37
C GLU A 610 -2.75 3.59 -11.03
N CYS A 611 -2.29 4.73 -11.54
CA CYS A 611 -3.02 6.00 -11.45
C CYS A 611 -4.03 6.15 -12.59
N ILE A 612 -3.62 5.83 -13.84
CA ILE A 612 -4.46 5.96 -15.03
C ILE A 612 -5.75 5.15 -14.86
N SER A 613 -5.67 3.92 -14.36
CA SER A 613 -6.79 2.96 -14.34
C SER A 613 -8.06 3.41 -13.64
N CYS A 614 -7.98 4.37 -12.72
CA CYS A 614 -9.11 4.94 -11.98
C CYS A 614 -9.41 6.40 -12.37
N HIS A 615 -8.57 7.02 -13.19
CA HIS A 615 -8.60 8.46 -13.50
C HIS A 615 -8.91 8.78 -14.98
N VAL A 616 -9.17 7.75 -15.81
CA VAL A 616 -9.52 7.88 -17.23
C VAL A 616 -10.64 6.89 -17.59
N THR A 617 -11.28 7.05 -18.76
CA THR A 617 -12.29 6.11 -19.25
C THR A 617 -11.69 4.91 -19.99
N GLY A 618 -12.30 3.74 -19.79
CA GLY A 618 -11.99 2.54 -20.57
C GLY A 618 -10.76 1.76 -20.10
N TRP A 619 -10.52 1.71 -18.79
CA TRP A 619 -9.50 0.86 -18.16
C TRP A 619 -10.14 -0.16 -17.23
N ASN A 620 -9.41 -1.24 -16.92
CA ASN A 620 -9.74 -2.11 -15.81
C ASN A 620 -9.06 -1.59 -14.51
N PRO A 621 -9.81 -1.06 -13.53
CA PRO A 621 -9.23 -0.39 -12.35
C PRO A 621 -8.49 -1.34 -11.40
N GLN A 622 -8.80 -2.63 -11.41
CA GLN A 622 -8.21 -3.63 -10.52
C GLN A 622 -6.99 -4.36 -11.13
N LYS A 623 -6.94 -4.42 -12.47
CA LYS A 623 -5.91 -5.14 -13.24
C LYS A 623 -4.95 -4.24 -14.03
N TYR A 624 -5.17 -2.92 -14.05
CA TYR A 624 -4.26 -1.91 -14.61
C TYR A 624 -3.94 -2.10 -16.10
N TYR A 625 -4.95 -2.39 -16.92
CA TYR A 625 -4.83 -2.42 -18.38
C TYR A 625 -5.93 -1.59 -19.07
N PRO A 626 -5.64 -0.99 -20.24
CA PRO A 626 -6.65 -0.35 -21.10
C PRO A 626 -7.49 -1.40 -21.83
N TYR A 627 -8.72 -1.05 -22.17
CA TYR A 627 -9.46 -1.76 -23.21
C TYR A 627 -9.05 -1.26 -24.62
N GLU A 628 -9.29 -2.04 -25.68
CA GLU A 628 -8.91 -1.73 -27.07
C GLU A 628 -9.39 -0.36 -27.61
N SER A 629 -10.46 0.17 -27.04
CA SER A 629 -11.02 1.50 -27.35
C SER A 629 -10.99 2.46 -26.16
N GLY A 630 -10.30 2.08 -25.07
CA GLY A 630 -10.12 2.92 -23.90
C GLY A 630 -9.04 3.99 -24.09
N TYR A 631 -8.86 4.83 -23.07
CA TYR A 631 -7.81 5.83 -23.04
C TYR A 631 -6.41 5.21 -23.20
N LEU A 632 -5.53 5.87 -23.96
CA LEU A 632 -4.13 5.51 -24.14
C LEU A 632 -3.18 6.69 -23.81
N SER A 633 -3.53 7.91 -24.22
CA SER A 633 -2.74 9.12 -23.98
C SER A 633 -3.58 10.40 -24.14
N LEU A 634 -3.03 11.53 -23.68
CA LEU A 634 -3.62 12.86 -23.89
C LEU A 634 -3.59 13.28 -25.37
N GLU A 635 -2.67 12.72 -26.15
CA GLU A 635 -2.46 13.05 -27.56
C GLU A 635 -3.35 12.25 -28.52
N THR A 636 -3.80 11.06 -28.13
CA THR A 636 -4.55 10.12 -29.00
C THR A 636 -6.00 9.90 -28.61
N THR A 637 -6.35 10.12 -27.34
CA THR A 637 -7.62 9.69 -26.73
C THR A 637 -8.08 10.71 -25.67
N ASP A 638 -7.92 12.00 -25.96
CA ASP A 638 -8.35 13.13 -25.12
C ASP A 638 -9.85 13.08 -24.74
N HIS A 639 -10.72 12.66 -25.64
CA HIS A 639 -12.15 12.45 -25.39
C HIS A 639 -12.47 11.37 -24.33
N LEU A 640 -11.48 10.61 -23.85
CA LEU A 640 -11.60 9.59 -22.80
C LEU A 640 -10.97 10.02 -21.47
N THR A 641 -10.70 11.32 -21.28
CA THR A 641 -10.29 11.87 -19.98
C THR A 641 -11.44 11.95 -18.97
N GLY A 642 -11.10 11.95 -17.69
CA GLY A 642 -12.02 11.88 -16.56
C GLY A 642 -12.42 10.45 -16.22
N ASN A 643 -13.00 10.25 -15.04
CA ASN A 643 -13.74 9.02 -14.73
C ASN A 643 -15.13 9.15 -15.39
N GLY A 644 -15.16 9.00 -16.72
CA GLY A 644 -16.33 9.30 -17.55
C GLY A 644 -17.50 8.33 -17.39
N CYS A 645 -18.65 8.68 -17.99
CA CYS A 645 -19.93 7.96 -17.84
C CYS A 645 -19.78 6.44 -18.08
N GLU A 646 -19.01 6.05 -19.09
CA GLU A 646 -18.83 4.65 -19.49
C GLU A 646 -18.06 3.79 -18.48
N ASN A 647 -17.36 4.39 -17.50
CA ASN A 647 -16.79 3.64 -16.39
C ASN A 647 -17.88 3.15 -15.42
N CYS A 648 -19.01 3.86 -15.30
CA CYS A 648 -20.17 3.45 -14.50
C CYS A 648 -21.17 2.62 -15.31
N HIS A 649 -21.47 3.07 -16.53
CA HIS A 649 -22.54 2.53 -17.39
C HIS A 649 -22.07 1.47 -18.39
N GLY A 650 -20.76 1.26 -18.53
CA GLY A 650 -20.16 0.39 -19.55
C GLY A 650 -19.99 1.08 -20.91
N PRO A 651 -19.38 0.38 -21.89
CA PRO A 651 -19.09 0.93 -23.21
C PRO A 651 -20.36 1.25 -24.03
N GLY A 652 -20.52 2.51 -24.43
CA GLY A 652 -21.73 3.06 -25.03
C GLY A 652 -21.80 3.08 -26.56
N ALA A 653 -20.75 2.67 -27.29
CA ALA A 653 -20.68 2.81 -28.76
C ALA A 653 -21.90 2.24 -29.51
N ASP A 654 -22.29 1.00 -29.19
CA ASP A 654 -23.39 0.33 -29.89
C ASP A 654 -24.76 0.93 -29.51
N HIS A 655 -24.91 1.46 -28.29
CA HIS A 655 -26.11 2.17 -27.86
C HIS A 655 -26.26 3.49 -28.62
N SER A 656 -25.23 4.34 -28.59
CA SER A 656 -25.19 5.62 -29.30
C SER A 656 -25.46 5.46 -30.80
N ALA A 657 -24.76 4.52 -31.46
CA ALA A 657 -24.94 4.27 -32.88
C ALA A 657 -26.35 3.75 -33.23
N ALA A 658 -26.98 2.96 -32.35
CA ALA A 658 -28.34 2.46 -32.57
C ALA A 658 -29.41 3.55 -32.39
N GLU A 659 -29.24 4.50 -31.47
CA GLU A 659 -30.12 5.67 -31.33
C GLU A 659 -29.96 6.65 -32.50
N ALA A 660 -28.72 6.89 -32.95
CA ALA A 660 -28.42 7.73 -34.10
C ALA A 660 -28.93 7.14 -35.44
N GLY A 661 -29.18 5.83 -35.48
CA GLY A 661 -29.56 5.09 -36.70
C GLY A 661 -28.38 4.69 -37.58
N ASP A 662 -27.15 4.82 -37.09
CA ASP A 662 -25.93 4.35 -37.75
C ASP A 662 -25.74 2.83 -37.61
N LEU A 663 -26.40 2.20 -36.62
CA LEU A 663 -26.46 0.75 -36.43
C LEU A 663 -27.91 0.24 -36.54
N ASP A 664 -28.23 -0.47 -37.62
CA ASP A 664 -29.56 -1.07 -37.84
C ASP A 664 -29.77 -2.27 -36.90
N VAL A 665 -30.67 -2.11 -35.93
CA VAL A 665 -31.01 -3.12 -34.91
C VAL A 665 -32.52 -3.31 -34.78
N THR A 666 -32.93 -4.47 -34.27
CA THR A 666 -34.33 -4.67 -33.87
C THR A 666 -34.67 -3.79 -32.67
N GLN A 667 -35.96 -3.43 -32.51
CA GLN A 667 -36.42 -2.69 -31.33
C GLN A 667 -36.09 -3.44 -30.03
N ASP A 668 -36.22 -4.77 -30.00
CA ASP A 668 -35.84 -5.60 -28.86
C ASP A 668 -34.35 -5.45 -28.48
N ARG A 669 -33.44 -5.31 -29.47
CA ARG A 669 -32.00 -5.07 -29.23
C ARG A 669 -31.73 -3.62 -28.83
N LEU A 670 -32.43 -2.64 -29.40
CA LEU A 670 -32.32 -1.23 -28.97
C LEU A 670 -32.74 -1.08 -27.51
N GLU A 671 -33.85 -1.68 -27.10
CA GLU A 671 -34.25 -1.73 -25.70
C GLU A 671 -33.23 -2.47 -24.82
N GLN A 672 -32.56 -3.50 -25.35
CA GLN A 672 -31.51 -4.20 -24.62
C GLN A 672 -30.28 -3.31 -24.40
N LEU A 673 -29.83 -2.58 -25.43
CA LEU A 673 -28.75 -1.60 -25.34
C LEU A 673 -29.07 -0.51 -24.29
N ARG A 674 -30.29 0.02 -24.29
CA ARG A 674 -30.78 0.96 -23.26
C ARG A 674 -30.76 0.39 -21.84
N ARG A 675 -30.98 -0.92 -21.67
CA ARG A 675 -30.92 -1.62 -20.37
C ARG A 675 -29.48 -1.95 -19.97
N GLU A 676 -28.60 -2.21 -20.93
CA GLU A 676 -27.16 -2.45 -20.70
C GLU A 676 -26.46 -1.21 -20.15
N MET A 677 -26.90 0.00 -20.53
CA MET A 677 -26.41 1.28 -19.98
C MET A 677 -26.95 1.64 -18.58
N GLN A 678 -27.72 0.78 -17.90
CA GLN A 678 -28.29 1.09 -16.58
C GLN A 678 -27.43 0.52 -15.46
N LEU A 679 -26.93 1.39 -14.57
CA LEU A 679 -26.32 1.00 -13.30
C LEU A 679 -27.39 1.07 -12.18
N PRO A 680 -28.01 -0.06 -11.77
CA PRO A 680 -28.98 -0.07 -10.69
C PRO A 680 -28.28 0.11 -9.33
N LEU A 681 -28.99 0.75 -8.37
CA LEU A 681 -28.47 1.05 -7.03
C LEU A 681 -27.93 -0.20 -6.32
N GLU A 682 -28.59 -1.35 -6.50
CA GLU A 682 -28.18 -2.64 -5.91
C GLU A 682 -26.81 -3.15 -6.40
N LYS A 683 -26.26 -2.58 -7.48
CA LYS A 683 -24.90 -2.85 -7.99
C LYS A 683 -23.96 -1.64 -7.89
N ALA A 684 -24.51 -0.44 -7.70
CA ALA A 684 -23.75 0.80 -7.75
C ALA A 684 -22.62 0.84 -6.71
N ARG A 685 -22.87 0.37 -5.48
CA ARG A 685 -21.86 0.34 -4.41
C ARG A 685 -20.66 -0.53 -4.80
N GLU A 686 -20.89 -1.76 -5.26
CA GLU A 686 -19.83 -2.67 -5.72
C GLU A 686 -19.06 -2.06 -6.90
N LYS A 687 -19.78 -1.38 -7.82
CA LYS A 687 -19.16 -0.73 -8.97
C LYS A 687 -18.27 0.46 -8.57
N CYS A 688 -18.69 1.27 -7.61
CA CYS A 688 -17.87 2.35 -7.05
C CYS A 688 -16.64 1.81 -6.33
N MET A 689 -16.76 0.70 -5.60
CA MET A 689 -15.64 0.05 -4.88
C MET A 689 -14.55 -0.52 -5.80
N GLU A 690 -14.77 -0.59 -7.13
CA GLU A 690 -13.69 -0.88 -8.08
C GLU A 690 -12.59 0.20 -8.09
N CYS A 691 -12.92 1.45 -7.71
CA CYS A 691 -11.98 2.56 -7.57
C CYS A 691 -11.94 3.13 -6.13
N HIS A 692 -13.07 3.14 -5.42
CA HIS A 692 -13.19 3.57 -4.03
C HIS A 692 -12.90 2.39 -3.08
N ASP A 693 -11.64 1.98 -3.03
CA ASP A 693 -11.12 1.03 -2.04
C ASP A 693 -10.53 1.75 -0.81
N LEU A 694 -10.06 0.97 0.17
CA LEU A 694 -9.49 1.48 1.43
C LEU A 694 -8.23 2.34 1.27
N ASP A 695 -7.55 2.30 0.12
CA ASP A 695 -6.42 3.18 -0.16
C ASP A 695 -6.90 4.44 -0.86
N ASN A 696 -7.65 4.27 -1.94
CA ASN A 696 -8.06 5.34 -2.83
C ASN A 696 -9.11 6.25 -2.17
N SER A 697 -10.02 5.68 -1.37
CA SER A 697 -11.13 6.39 -0.73
C SER A 697 -11.60 5.71 0.58
N PRO A 698 -10.78 5.64 1.64
CA PRO A 698 -11.15 5.08 2.94
C PRO A 698 -12.46 5.64 3.52
N ASP A 699 -12.72 6.94 3.39
CA ASP A 699 -13.99 7.60 3.77
C ASP A 699 -15.25 6.97 3.12
N PHE A 700 -15.12 6.29 1.97
CA PHE A 700 -16.21 5.55 1.32
C PHE A 700 -16.64 4.31 2.12
N HIS A 701 -15.75 3.80 2.97
CA HIS A 701 -15.99 2.62 3.82
C HIS A 701 -16.54 2.98 5.21
N ASP A 702 -16.71 4.27 5.53
CA ASP A 702 -17.42 4.71 6.73
C ASP A 702 -18.91 4.29 6.67
N GLU A 703 -19.54 4.16 7.84
CA GLU A 703 -20.91 3.65 7.96
C GLU A 703 -21.91 4.55 7.21
N ASN A 704 -22.68 3.99 6.28
CA ASN A 704 -23.64 4.67 5.41
C ASN A 704 -23.05 5.74 4.46
N ALA A 705 -21.72 5.84 4.33
CA ALA A 705 -21.10 6.89 3.52
C ALA A 705 -21.50 6.83 2.03
N PHE A 706 -21.64 5.61 1.48
CA PHE A 706 -22.11 5.43 0.10
C PHE A 706 -23.53 5.99 -0.07
N GLU A 707 -24.44 5.62 0.83
CA GLU A 707 -25.86 5.96 0.78
C GLU A 707 -26.13 7.45 1.07
N ASP A 708 -25.43 8.04 2.05
CA ASP A 708 -25.70 9.39 2.56
C ASP A 708 -24.84 10.49 1.89
N VAL A 709 -23.71 10.14 1.28
CA VAL A 709 -22.75 11.11 0.71
C VAL A 709 -22.46 10.84 -0.78
N TYR A 710 -21.88 9.68 -1.11
CA TYR A 710 -21.33 9.47 -2.46
C TYR A 710 -22.40 9.24 -3.53
N TRP A 711 -23.42 8.42 -3.26
CA TRP A 711 -24.47 8.13 -4.23
C TRP A 711 -25.36 9.35 -4.56
N PRO A 712 -25.82 10.16 -3.57
CA PRO A 712 -26.61 11.37 -3.85
C PRO A 712 -25.89 12.44 -4.70
N GLU A 713 -24.56 12.44 -4.78
CA GLU A 713 -23.80 13.35 -5.65
C GLU A 713 -23.81 12.94 -7.13
N VAL A 714 -24.06 11.65 -7.45
CA VAL A 714 -23.99 11.11 -8.81
C VAL A 714 -25.30 10.52 -9.33
N GLU A 715 -26.32 10.34 -8.48
CA GLU A 715 -27.56 9.69 -8.88
C GLU A 715 -28.35 10.48 -9.93
N HIS A 716 -28.82 9.79 -10.96
CA HIS A 716 -29.58 10.40 -12.05
C HIS A 716 -30.47 9.37 -12.76
N TYR A 717 -31.45 9.86 -13.52
CA TYR A 717 -32.37 9.04 -14.32
C TYR A 717 -32.29 9.49 -15.78
N GLY A 718 -31.72 8.66 -16.66
CA GLY A 718 -31.43 9.00 -18.07
C GLY A 718 -32.68 9.05 -18.97
N VAL A 719 -33.63 9.94 -18.68
CA VAL A 719 -34.92 10.10 -19.38
C VAL A 719 -35.15 11.53 -19.87
N ASP A 720 -34.09 12.16 -20.37
CA ASP A 720 -34.07 13.52 -20.95
C ASP A 720 -34.79 13.60 -22.32
#